data_AF-A0A7T4YFK3-F1
#
_entry.id   AF-A0A7T4YFK3-F1
#
_cell.length_a   1.000
_cell.length_b   1.000
_cell.length_c   1.000
_cell.angle_alpha   90.00
_cell.angle_beta   90.00
_cell.angle_gamma   90.00
#
_symmetry.space_group_name_H-M   'P 1'
#
loop_
_entity.id
_entity.type
_entity.pdbx_description
1 polymer ?
#
loop_
_entity_poly.entity_id
_entity_poly.type
_entity_poly.pdbx_seq_one_letter_code
_entity_poly.pdbx_strand_id
1 'polypeptide(L)'
;MKKSVSLACYVGLMIGAFEVNVHADGERSELSHIDASVYPYLHRPERYPDYKFRPTPPPTWKTFNGRMELRTSDSFDMNGQARTIMVRQIVNKNNDERVADVLVDGKVMRVEEETLLPAGNYSKFLKFMNEWDDEGGMLRLAGYKIFRVPEIDKQNFNRMVGMEGSFAGIANDMYGILGDRYLGMQFGESDASYLNLSPYYIFPSPRTKLGNYWPFHDYFADYGDNVGNRVMVHNNNLWHHYTAREGIVTAVEGQNFVRNDGFIRLHNAFMRGAGKQYGVLWSGGFSAETTWGIRQHFSEACQDELKELVAADKKRVTDYSQLPPMDLARRRRNWSGPRCGDLKGAPLSFIRRLFYTLYMNNASHAIWEVSMTHEFVSSDEKISKLSPVGHFYNSISSFMNKHGDPGVMQTPVAMMLDFNAGWRAPRSRNPKLVSRNGVQYYSWPTLKYERGDYLTYNILDVFFPGFINSSKFTSLEYALTDTPYGEICDVLLSDAQLPVLQRYPMLIVGGDLQTDIKYLRGKLEAYVKHGGNLVLTGENARKLFPEWGIVDRGDKLAGGESVEWGDGEELVEPNDLRVLRINAMPEGGKIVAENDGRALLVEVPMGQGMVTVSMTPYGINQRVLPVEKPKLVKKQVGDEVFEEIDRKIGRPFYLAESFKKCLDSKLKDIRLFNLSNDRLAYVTTRKGEGEYWVSVFNDHLNEEPFKIVSQIGEVASIEEIDLEDDWVKQEKGYYPYCYLDNDGGESDEDSIAGGDTRIFKIRLKRELAEVMPDYKPNARPVKRLLALKYLQGLRQKIALWPSFFEEFGGVKVSGQALLDTDFIEQDVKWINRRDVQILVDGRDISHELNILSLIDKMDELETAKVLIVKNVNNSISSYASSKGIAVVPSDVANEKVRLFDRDNASVVDERFEGIVVMNMDYEVWDDIYHDMRVAAGELDEVVVGRDINQGRDAGDMVDAKNAKRMLALRGIDDFKKAVLSQNEFFERFGGVTIEARYLRQSDVRKLIHDKQWADEKGIKLVVDFSSSINGYKDITFHTEMGVIYQRGLKYAENVLQKMNVLGLNDAIFITHGMGGQHKAINDGFVAFCNLAKVYGVDLHLRNSNRLTTNSIDRFMKKFEGRVDNVTLAPSTISERDLSKLLAVEAEPEYVLLSSSTEMARYNTPLPLSVAKGRRQVNIEPLKNVDAYVILDAIYVNDDELADDLALLP
;
A
#
# COMPACT_ATOMS: atom_id res chain seq x y z
N MET A 1 56.75 -65.92 9.56
CA MET A 1 55.92 -66.19 8.36
C MET A 1 55.25 -64.87 7.98
N LYS A 2 55.99 -63.98 7.29
CA LYS A 2 56.00 -63.63 5.84
C LYS A 2 55.09 -62.39 5.63
N LYS A 3 55.56 -61.17 5.36
CA LYS A 3 56.87 -60.56 5.01
C LYS A 3 56.72 -59.02 5.27
N SER A 4 57.50 -58.37 6.16
CA SER A 4 58.67 -57.48 5.89
C SER A 4 58.34 -56.10 5.26
N VAL A 5 58.88 -54.91 5.60
CA VAL A 5 60.02 -54.46 6.45
C VAL A 5 60.05 -52.89 6.50
N SER A 6 60.60 -52.37 7.60
CA SER A 6 61.28 -51.07 7.95
C SER A 6 61.06 -49.70 7.26
N LEU A 7 60.88 -48.72 8.16
CA LEU A 7 61.61 -47.46 8.38
C LEU A 7 62.80 -47.06 7.45
N ALA A 8 62.87 -45.73 7.21
CA ALA A 8 64.04 -44.85 6.97
C ALA A 8 64.38 -44.43 5.52
N CYS A 9 64.20 -43.14 5.20
CA CYS A 9 65.26 -42.26 4.70
C CYS A 9 64.87 -40.77 4.83
N TYR A 10 65.88 -39.97 5.18
CA TYR A 10 65.87 -38.63 5.77
C TYR A 10 66.51 -37.64 4.76
N VAL A 11 66.15 -36.33 4.84
CA VAL A 11 66.84 -35.13 4.27
C VAL A 11 66.76 -34.93 2.75
N GLY A 12 66.42 -33.76 2.18
CA GLY A 12 66.11 -32.44 2.72
C GLY A 12 66.20 -31.35 1.62
N LEU A 13 65.84 -30.12 2.05
CA LEU A 13 66.14 -28.78 1.51
C LEU A 13 65.08 -27.98 0.70
N MET A 14 64.73 -26.83 1.33
CA MET A 14 64.29 -25.50 0.80
C MET A 14 62.77 -25.32 0.60
N ILE A 15 62.01 -24.86 1.61
CA ILE A 15 61.75 -23.45 2.05
C ILE A 15 61.17 -22.57 0.93
N GLY A 16 59.91 -22.10 1.14
CA GLY A 16 59.36 -20.93 0.43
C GLY A 16 57.83 -20.85 0.40
N ALA A 17 57.24 -20.26 1.46
CA ALA A 17 55.97 -19.53 1.49
C ALA A 17 54.73 -20.09 0.75
N PHE A 18 53.81 -20.70 1.51
CA PHE A 18 52.35 -20.59 1.30
C PHE A 18 51.66 -20.84 2.64
N GLU A 19 51.59 -19.80 3.49
CA GLU A 19 50.57 -19.74 4.53
C GLU A 19 49.25 -19.36 3.84
N VAL A 20 48.40 -20.36 3.64
CA VAL A 20 46.98 -20.15 3.43
C VAL A 20 46.42 -19.77 4.80
N ASN A 21 46.14 -18.49 5.01
CA ASN A 21 45.28 -18.03 6.10
C ASN A 21 43.85 -18.50 5.81
N VAL A 22 43.58 -19.79 6.09
CA VAL A 22 42.24 -20.20 6.48
C VAL A 22 42.07 -19.64 7.88
N HIS A 23 41.13 -18.71 8.05
CA HIS A 23 40.74 -18.17 9.36
C HIS A 23 40.57 -19.31 10.37
N ALA A 24 41.53 -19.45 11.28
CA ALA A 24 41.39 -20.18 12.51
C ALA A 24 41.06 -19.17 13.62
N ASP A 25 40.03 -19.51 14.38
CA ASP A 25 39.68 -19.02 15.71
C ASP A 25 39.37 -17.51 15.85
N GLY A 26 38.12 -17.18 15.52
CA GLY A 26 37.36 -16.08 16.15
C GLY A 26 36.17 -16.70 16.87
N GLU A 27 35.93 -16.29 18.11
CA GLU A 27 34.89 -16.76 19.03
C GLU A 27 33.55 -17.05 18.32
N ARG A 28 33.08 -18.31 18.40
CA ARG A 28 31.76 -18.70 17.87
C ARG A 28 30.70 -17.99 18.70
N SER A 29 29.94 -17.09 18.08
CA SER A 29 28.74 -16.53 18.70
C SER A 29 27.78 -17.66 19.09
N GLU A 30 27.13 -17.55 20.25
CA GLU A 30 26.13 -18.53 20.67
C GLU A 30 24.83 -18.47 19.83
N LEU A 31 24.63 -17.43 19.03
CA LEU A 31 23.50 -17.34 18.10
C LEU A 31 23.60 -18.44 17.03
N SER A 32 22.47 -19.01 16.63
CA SER A 32 22.46 -19.97 15.53
C SER A 32 22.91 -19.29 14.23
N HIS A 33 23.92 -19.87 13.59
CA HIS A 33 24.38 -19.45 12.27
C HIS A 33 23.29 -19.70 11.21
N ILE A 34 23.23 -18.82 10.21
CA ILE A 34 22.35 -18.96 9.04
C ILE A 34 23.23 -19.11 7.81
N ASP A 35 23.14 -20.25 7.13
CA ASP A 35 23.92 -20.49 5.92
C ASP A 35 23.48 -19.52 4.80
N ALA A 36 24.48 -18.91 4.15
CA ALA A 36 24.24 -18.04 3.01
C ALA A 36 23.62 -18.83 1.85
N SER A 37 22.53 -18.30 1.29
CA SER A 37 21.81 -18.93 0.17
C SER A 37 21.58 -17.94 -0.97
N VAL A 38 21.44 -18.46 -2.18
CA VAL A 38 21.15 -17.69 -3.40
C VAL A 38 19.84 -18.14 -4.03
N TYR A 39 19.05 -17.17 -4.49
CA TYR A 39 17.87 -17.42 -5.31
C TYR A 39 18.18 -17.08 -6.78
N PRO A 40 18.38 -18.07 -7.67
CA PRO A 40 18.91 -17.84 -9.00
C PRO A 40 17.85 -17.53 -10.07
N TYR A 41 16.58 -17.39 -9.68
CA TYR A 41 15.47 -17.26 -10.63
C TYR A 41 14.97 -15.81 -10.70
N LEU A 42 15.04 -15.23 -11.90
CA LEU A 42 14.44 -13.92 -12.17
C LEU A 42 12.92 -13.98 -11.94
N HIS A 43 12.35 -12.89 -11.42
CA HIS A 43 10.91 -12.79 -11.18
C HIS A 43 10.12 -12.93 -12.49
N ARG A 44 9.05 -13.73 -12.48
CA ARG A 44 8.23 -14.07 -13.66
C ARG A 44 6.74 -13.94 -13.35
N PRO A 45 6.09 -12.83 -13.71
CA PRO A 45 4.66 -12.59 -13.48
C PRO A 45 3.76 -13.72 -14.00
N GLU A 46 4.10 -14.30 -15.15
CA GLU A 46 3.32 -15.34 -15.83
C GLU A 46 3.24 -16.67 -15.08
N ARG A 47 4.02 -16.83 -14.01
CA ARG A 47 3.99 -18.01 -13.14
C ARG A 47 3.04 -17.88 -11.96
N TYR A 48 2.46 -16.70 -11.74
CA TYR A 48 1.53 -16.49 -10.63
C TYR A 48 0.13 -16.97 -11.04
N PRO A 49 -0.62 -17.59 -10.12
CA PRO A 49 -1.98 -18.09 -10.40
C PRO A 49 -2.87 -16.98 -10.96
N ASP A 50 -2.82 -15.81 -10.34
CA ASP A 50 -3.64 -14.66 -10.68
C ASP A 50 -3.37 -14.11 -12.09
N TYR A 51 -2.23 -14.43 -12.71
CA TYR A 51 -1.89 -13.94 -14.05
C TYR A 51 -3.01 -14.15 -15.07
N LYS A 52 -3.70 -15.30 -15.01
CA LYS A 52 -4.80 -15.66 -15.91
C LYS A 52 -6.17 -15.17 -15.44
N PHE A 53 -6.31 -14.86 -14.16
CA PHE A 53 -7.56 -14.39 -13.55
C PHE A 53 -7.66 -12.86 -13.56
N ARG A 54 -6.55 -12.16 -13.79
CA ARG A 54 -6.54 -10.71 -13.93
C ARG A 54 -7.28 -10.31 -15.21
N PRO A 55 -8.13 -9.27 -15.18
CA PRO A 55 -8.79 -8.74 -16.38
C PRO A 55 -7.79 -8.30 -17.45
N THR A 56 -6.59 -7.94 -17.02
CA THR A 56 -5.46 -7.68 -17.89
C THR A 56 -4.21 -8.34 -17.28
N PRO A 57 -3.59 -9.28 -17.99
CA PRO A 57 -2.33 -9.85 -17.56
C PRO A 57 -1.25 -8.78 -17.45
N PRO A 58 -0.41 -8.81 -16.40
CA PRO A 58 0.73 -7.91 -16.29
C PRO A 58 1.76 -8.21 -17.40
N PRO A 59 2.55 -7.21 -17.85
CA PRO A 59 3.65 -7.42 -18.76
C PRO A 59 4.68 -8.39 -18.17
N THR A 60 5.43 -9.05 -19.05
CA THR A 60 6.52 -9.96 -18.67
C THR A 60 7.85 -9.39 -19.13
N TRP A 61 8.97 -10.02 -18.76
CA TRP A 61 10.28 -9.63 -19.30
C TRP A 61 10.34 -9.69 -20.83
N LYS A 62 9.49 -10.50 -21.49
CA LYS A 62 9.38 -10.51 -22.95
C LYS A 62 8.87 -9.16 -23.50
N THR A 63 7.95 -8.51 -22.79
CA THR A 63 7.45 -7.18 -23.15
C THR A 63 8.58 -6.14 -23.18
N PHE A 64 9.58 -6.29 -22.31
CA PHE A 64 10.74 -5.41 -22.17
C PHE A 64 12.02 -5.98 -22.80
N ASN A 65 11.89 -6.87 -23.80
CA ASN A 65 13.04 -7.46 -24.52
C ASN A 65 14.08 -8.15 -23.62
N GLY A 66 13.68 -8.64 -22.45
CA GLY A 66 14.56 -9.32 -21.50
C GLY A 66 15.52 -8.40 -20.74
N ARG A 67 15.30 -7.08 -20.75
CA ARG A 67 16.15 -6.10 -20.08
C ARG A 67 15.34 -4.93 -19.53
N MET A 68 16.02 -4.02 -18.82
CA MET A 68 15.44 -2.75 -18.42
C MET A 68 15.29 -1.82 -19.63
N GLU A 69 14.13 -1.16 -19.76
CA GLU A 69 13.85 -0.21 -20.83
C GLU A 69 13.85 1.24 -20.31
N LEU A 70 14.24 2.20 -21.15
CA LEU A 70 14.26 3.62 -20.79
C LEU A 70 13.05 4.36 -21.36
N ARG A 71 12.63 5.40 -20.65
CA ARG A 71 11.65 6.36 -21.14
C ARG A 71 12.28 7.41 -22.05
N THR A 72 11.58 7.79 -23.12
CA THR A 72 11.81 9.08 -23.81
C THR A 72 10.99 10.19 -23.13
N SER A 73 11.66 11.19 -22.56
CA SER A 73 11.00 12.28 -21.85
C SER A 73 10.78 13.46 -22.78
N ASP A 74 9.62 13.54 -23.45
CA ASP A 74 9.11 14.82 -23.95
C ASP A 74 7.59 14.82 -23.99
N SER A 75 6.98 15.92 -23.54
CA SER A 75 5.54 16.13 -23.59
C SER A 75 5.06 16.23 -25.04
N PHE A 76 4.08 15.41 -25.42
CA PHE A 76 3.51 15.38 -26.77
C PHE A 76 2.55 16.58 -26.97
N ASP A 77 2.82 17.46 -27.96
CA ASP A 77 1.91 18.54 -28.39
C ASP A 77 1.30 18.20 -29.76
N MET A 78 -0.03 18.08 -29.81
CA MET A 78 -0.79 17.67 -31.00
C MET A 78 -1.37 18.82 -31.84
N ASN A 79 -1.10 20.07 -31.43
CA ASN A 79 -1.52 21.27 -32.17
C ASN A 79 -0.56 21.70 -33.29
N GLY A 80 0.38 20.84 -33.69
CA GLY A 80 1.22 21.06 -34.88
C GLY A 80 2.58 21.72 -34.61
N GLN A 81 3.04 21.76 -33.37
CA GLN A 81 4.46 21.98 -33.04
C GLN A 81 4.97 20.78 -32.24
N ALA A 82 4.98 19.61 -32.88
CA ALA A 82 5.31 18.38 -32.21
C ALA A 82 6.75 18.38 -31.71
N ARG A 83 6.93 18.27 -30.39
CA ARG A 83 8.23 18.08 -29.74
C ARG A 83 8.91 16.77 -30.16
N THR A 84 8.12 15.73 -30.48
CA THR A 84 8.64 14.48 -31.08
C THR A 84 9.00 14.64 -32.56
N ILE A 85 8.29 15.50 -33.31
CA ILE A 85 8.67 15.85 -34.70
C ILE A 85 9.91 16.77 -34.70
N MET A 86 10.11 17.54 -33.64
CA MET A 86 11.31 18.36 -33.47
C MET A 86 12.56 17.49 -33.49
N VAL A 87 12.57 16.32 -32.85
CA VAL A 87 13.69 15.36 -32.91
C VAL A 87 13.99 14.93 -34.35
N ARG A 88 12.99 14.46 -35.10
CA ARG A 88 13.16 14.12 -36.53
C ARG A 88 13.55 15.34 -37.39
N GLN A 89 13.11 16.55 -37.05
CA GLN A 89 13.47 17.80 -37.74
C GLN A 89 14.85 18.35 -37.35
N ILE A 90 15.32 18.14 -36.12
CA ILE A 90 16.66 18.47 -35.60
C ILE A 90 17.67 17.58 -36.30
N VAL A 91 17.39 16.28 -36.41
CA VAL A 91 18.20 15.30 -37.16
C VAL A 91 18.32 15.71 -38.64
N ASN A 92 17.20 16.06 -39.28
CA ASN A 92 17.19 16.49 -40.68
C ASN A 92 17.80 17.88 -40.93
N LYS A 93 17.93 18.76 -39.92
CA LYS A 93 18.50 20.11 -40.07
C LYS A 93 19.95 20.23 -39.62
N ASN A 94 20.37 19.47 -38.60
CA ASN A 94 21.70 19.59 -38.01
C ASN A 94 22.71 18.56 -38.51
N ASN A 95 22.29 17.56 -39.32
CA ASN A 95 23.18 16.51 -39.86
C ASN A 95 24.00 15.75 -38.79
N ASP A 96 23.60 15.81 -37.51
CA ASP A 96 24.27 15.09 -36.42
C ASP A 96 23.50 13.81 -36.10
N GLU A 97 23.90 12.70 -36.72
CA GLU A 97 23.33 11.36 -36.52
C GLU A 97 23.32 10.95 -35.03
N ARG A 98 24.24 11.49 -34.23
CA ARG A 98 24.33 11.22 -32.77
C ARG A 98 23.15 11.76 -31.96
N VAL A 99 22.32 12.65 -32.50
CA VAL A 99 21.07 13.10 -31.84
C VAL A 99 19.88 12.20 -32.21
N ALA A 100 19.97 11.49 -33.35
CA ALA A 100 18.94 10.59 -33.84
C ALA A 100 18.86 9.28 -33.03
N ASP A 101 20.01 8.70 -32.68
CA ASP A 101 20.08 7.40 -31.99
C ASP A 101 19.58 7.47 -30.52
N VAL A 102 19.53 8.67 -29.95
CA VAL A 102 19.44 8.93 -28.51
C VAL A 102 18.02 9.08 -28.01
N LEU A 103 17.20 9.78 -28.78
CA LEU A 103 15.81 10.08 -28.42
C LEU A 103 14.83 9.03 -28.96
N VAL A 104 15.33 7.99 -29.65
CA VAL A 104 14.53 6.97 -30.34
C VAL A 104 14.73 5.55 -29.75
N ASP A 105 15.81 5.28 -29.01
CA ASP A 105 16.03 3.93 -28.43
C ASP A 105 15.17 3.67 -27.17
N GLY A 106 14.64 4.73 -26.54
CA GLY A 106 13.75 4.60 -25.40
C GLY A 106 12.36 4.09 -25.83
N LYS A 107 12.06 2.84 -25.50
CA LYS A 107 10.79 2.21 -25.91
C LYS A 107 9.60 2.60 -25.05
N VAL A 108 9.77 3.26 -23.90
CA VAL A 108 8.65 3.63 -23.02
C VAL A 108 8.25 5.10 -23.18
N MET A 109 6.96 5.37 -23.38
CA MET A 109 6.39 6.72 -23.49
C MET A 109 5.36 6.97 -22.39
N ARG A 110 5.38 8.18 -21.83
CA ARG A 110 4.37 8.67 -20.87
C ARG A 110 3.65 9.88 -21.47
N VAL A 111 2.34 9.77 -21.68
CA VAL A 111 1.51 10.85 -22.25
C VAL A 111 0.54 11.40 -21.21
N GLU A 112 0.55 12.71 -20.97
CA GLU A 112 -0.37 13.38 -20.04
C GLU A 112 -1.79 13.44 -20.62
N GLU A 113 -2.80 13.17 -19.79
CA GLU A 113 -4.22 13.20 -20.21
C GLU A 113 -4.63 14.53 -20.87
N GLU A 114 -4.06 15.65 -20.41
CA GLU A 114 -4.33 16.99 -20.95
C GLU A 114 -4.00 17.11 -22.45
N THR A 115 -3.09 16.28 -22.97
CA THR A 115 -2.75 16.22 -24.39
C THR A 115 -3.92 15.73 -25.24
N LEU A 116 -4.78 14.87 -24.69
CA LEU A 116 -5.90 14.24 -25.40
C LEU A 116 -7.19 15.09 -25.38
N LEU A 117 -7.31 16.04 -24.44
CA LEU A 117 -8.52 16.84 -24.20
C LEU A 117 -8.97 17.79 -25.34
N PRO A 118 -8.10 18.38 -26.17
CA PRO A 118 -8.55 19.26 -27.25
C PRO A 118 -9.34 18.51 -28.35
N ALA A 119 -10.30 19.17 -29.01
CA ALA A 119 -11.08 18.52 -30.07
C ALA A 119 -10.21 18.09 -31.26
N GLY A 120 -10.40 16.86 -31.75
CA GLY A 120 -9.62 16.28 -32.86
C GLY A 120 -8.21 15.82 -32.50
N ASN A 121 -7.76 16.04 -31.26
CA ASN A 121 -6.46 15.56 -30.80
C ASN A 121 -6.45 14.04 -30.69
N TYR A 122 -7.47 13.44 -30.07
CA TYR A 122 -7.51 11.99 -29.87
C TYR A 122 -7.34 11.17 -31.15
N SER A 123 -7.99 11.56 -32.26
CA SER A 123 -7.81 10.88 -33.55
C SER A 123 -6.38 10.98 -34.11
N LYS A 124 -5.71 12.13 -33.93
CA LYS A 124 -4.28 12.28 -34.30
C LYS A 124 -3.39 11.41 -33.43
N PHE A 125 -3.70 11.33 -32.13
CA PHE A 125 -3.00 10.45 -31.21
C PHE A 125 -3.12 9.00 -31.65
N LEU A 126 -4.33 8.52 -31.93
CA LEU A 126 -4.55 7.16 -32.43
C LEU A 126 -3.74 6.87 -33.69
N LYS A 127 -3.70 7.80 -34.66
CA LYS A 127 -2.87 7.63 -35.87
C LYS A 127 -1.39 7.48 -35.52
N PHE A 128 -0.85 8.37 -34.69
CA PHE A 128 0.54 8.29 -34.24
C PHE A 128 0.84 6.99 -33.49
N MET A 129 -0.08 6.55 -32.63
CA MET A 129 0.08 5.31 -31.86
C MET A 129 0.15 4.08 -32.75
N ASN A 130 -0.61 4.02 -33.85
CA ASN A 130 -0.48 2.95 -34.83
C ASN A 130 0.90 2.97 -35.53
N GLU A 131 1.41 4.15 -35.89
CA GLU A 131 2.75 4.29 -36.49
C GLU A 131 3.87 3.89 -35.49
N TRP A 132 3.69 4.18 -34.20
CA TRP A 132 4.67 3.86 -33.17
C TRP A 132 4.61 2.40 -32.69
N ASP A 133 3.46 1.74 -32.84
CA ASP A 133 3.32 0.31 -32.57
C ASP A 133 4.28 -0.52 -33.44
N ASP A 134 4.40 -0.16 -34.73
CA ASP A 134 5.31 -0.78 -35.70
C ASP A 134 6.79 -0.67 -35.27
N GLU A 135 7.15 0.35 -34.49
CA GLU A 135 8.51 0.61 -34.00
C GLU A 135 8.83 -0.12 -32.68
N GLY A 136 7.89 -0.88 -32.12
CA GLY A 136 8.12 -1.61 -30.86
C GLY A 136 7.90 -0.77 -29.59
N GLY A 137 7.23 0.38 -29.68
CA GLY A 137 6.93 1.28 -28.56
C GLY A 137 6.02 0.70 -27.47
N MET A 138 6.17 1.19 -26.25
CA MET A 138 5.42 0.87 -25.03
C MET A 138 4.80 2.12 -24.42
N LEU A 139 3.48 2.17 -24.28
CA LEU A 139 2.79 3.35 -23.79
C LEU A 139 2.32 3.19 -22.35
N ARG A 140 2.48 4.26 -21.60
CA ARG A 140 1.74 4.53 -20.38
C ARG A 140 1.03 5.87 -20.52
N LEU A 141 -0.24 5.93 -20.13
CA LEU A 141 -0.96 7.21 -20.03
C LEU A 141 -0.81 7.74 -18.62
N ALA A 142 -0.33 8.97 -18.47
CA ALA A 142 -0.34 9.69 -17.21
C ALA A 142 -1.77 10.10 -16.89
N GLY A 143 -2.27 9.58 -15.77
CA GLY A 143 -3.69 9.40 -15.55
C GLY A 143 -4.34 10.38 -14.61
N TYR A 144 -5.66 10.28 -14.69
CA TYR A 144 -6.73 11.04 -14.05
C TYR A 144 -6.57 11.23 -12.55
N LYS A 145 -6.39 12.48 -12.12
CA LYS A 145 -6.45 12.86 -10.71
C LYS A 145 -7.92 12.98 -10.30
N ILE A 146 -8.54 11.87 -9.89
CA ILE A 146 -10.00 11.80 -9.65
C ILE A 146 -10.55 13.01 -8.86
N PHE A 147 -9.82 13.53 -7.87
CA PHE A 147 -10.35 14.61 -7.04
C PHE A 147 -9.31 15.59 -6.49
N ARG A 148 -8.55 16.34 -7.30
CA ARG A 148 -8.17 17.66 -6.75
C ARG A 148 -9.45 18.49 -6.81
N VAL A 149 -10.05 18.79 -5.66
CA VAL A 149 -11.25 19.64 -5.62
C VAL A 149 -10.86 21.02 -5.12
N PRO A 150 -10.60 21.96 -6.04
CA PRO A 150 -10.55 23.37 -5.72
C PRO A 150 -11.94 24.00 -5.53
N GLU A 151 -13.01 23.19 -5.44
CA GLU A 151 -14.40 23.41 -5.94
C GLU A 151 -14.52 23.27 -7.48
N ILE A 152 -13.41 22.90 -8.15
CA ILE A 152 -13.11 23.15 -9.56
C ILE A 152 -12.43 21.93 -10.21
N ASP A 153 -13.17 20.97 -10.76
CA ASP A 153 -12.66 20.25 -11.95
C ASP A 153 -13.77 19.88 -12.95
N LYS A 154 -14.93 20.54 -12.81
CA LYS A 154 -16.11 20.33 -13.66
C LYS A 154 -15.85 20.56 -15.15
N GLN A 155 -14.78 21.27 -15.51
CA GLN A 155 -14.42 21.45 -16.93
C GLN A 155 -13.68 20.25 -17.52
N ASN A 156 -12.94 19.43 -16.75
CA ASN A 156 -12.23 18.28 -17.33
C ASN A 156 -13.09 17.00 -17.33
N PHE A 157 -13.84 16.74 -16.26
CA PHE A 157 -14.77 15.59 -16.22
C PHE A 157 -15.87 15.69 -17.29
N ASN A 158 -16.56 16.84 -17.40
CA ASN A 158 -17.63 17.01 -18.40
C ASN A 158 -17.11 17.16 -19.83
N ARG A 159 -15.84 17.57 -20.06
CA ARG A 159 -15.30 17.69 -21.42
C ARG A 159 -15.02 16.33 -22.06
N MET A 160 -14.64 15.30 -21.30
CA MET A 160 -14.40 13.98 -21.88
C MET A 160 -15.61 13.05 -21.88
N VAL A 161 -16.53 13.17 -20.92
CA VAL A 161 -17.79 12.39 -20.98
C VAL A 161 -18.64 12.81 -22.19
N GLY A 162 -18.37 13.99 -22.77
CA GLY A 162 -18.91 14.46 -24.04
C GLY A 162 -18.01 14.26 -25.27
N MET A 163 -16.83 13.65 -25.13
CA MET A 163 -16.03 13.15 -26.25
C MET A 163 -16.46 11.71 -26.54
N GLU A 164 -16.37 11.28 -27.80
CA GLU A 164 -16.55 9.86 -28.15
C GLU A 164 -15.48 9.02 -27.41
N GLY A 165 -15.82 8.45 -26.24
CA GLY A 165 -14.97 7.54 -25.46
C GLY A 165 -14.75 7.98 -24.00
N SER A 166 -15.19 7.15 -23.03
CA SER A 166 -14.76 7.25 -21.63
C SER A 166 -13.25 6.93 -21.50
N PHE A 167 -12.60 7.20 -20.35
CA PHE A 167 -11.20 6.76 -20.12
C PHE A 167 -11.01 5.25 -20.32
N ALA A 168 -12.01 4.44 -19.97
CA ALA A 168 -12.04 3.02 -20.29
C ALA A 168 -12.04 2.77 -21.81
N GLY A 169 -12.77 3.58 -22.61
CA GLY A 169 -12.70 3.56 -24.07
C GLY A 169 -11.29 3.88 -24.58
N ILE A 170 -10.66 4.93 -24.05
CA ILE A 170 -9.27 5.27 -24.40
C ILE A 170 -8.31 4.12 -24.09
N ALA A 171 -8.44 3.52 -22.91
CA ALA A 171 -7.61 2.39 -22.50
C ALA A 171 -7.81 1.17 -23.41
N ASN A 172 -9.05 0.90 -23.84
CA ASN A 172 -9.37 -0.19 -24.76
C ASN A 172 -8.77 0.05 -26.15
N ASP A 173 -8.87 1.27 -26.68
CA ASP A 173 -8.28 1.61 -27.97
C ASP A 173 -6.74 1.51 -27.93
N MET A 174 -6.11 1.98 -26.85
CA MET A 174 -4.65 1.83 -26.67
C MET A 174 -4.23 0.38 -26.57
N TYR A 175 -4.99 -0.46 -25.86
CA TYR A 175 -4.71 -1.89 -25.83
C TYR A 175 -4.92 -2.56 -27.18
N GLY A 176 -5.96 -2.16 -27.92
CA GLY A 176 -6.23 -2.68 -29.26
C GLY A 176 -5.07 -2.41 -30.24
N ILE A 177 -4.34 -1.31 -30.03
CA ILE A 177 -3.14 -0.97 -30.81
C ILE A 177 -1.91 -1.72 -30.28
N LEU A 178 -1.59 -1.58 -29.00
CA LEU A 178 -0.27 -1.97 -28.45
C LEU A 178 -0.23 -3.36 -27.80
N GLY A 179 -1.38 -3.98 -27.53
CA GLY A 179 -1.47 -5.18 -26.72
C GLY A 179 -0.77 -5.01 -25.37
N ASP A 180 0.04 -5.99 -24.97
CA ASP A 180 0.75 -6.00 -23.67
C ASP A 180 1.79 -4.88 -23.53
N ARG A 181 2.09 -4.12 -24.60
CA ARG A 181 2.94 -2.92 -24.57
C ARG A 181 2.19 -1.67 -24.10
N TYR A 182 0.87 -1.73 -23.96
CA TYR A 182 0.13 -0.71 -23.19
C TYR A 182 0.21 -1.05 -21.70
N LEU A 183 1.09 -0.34 -21.00
CA LEU A 183 1.31 -0.51 -19.56
C LEU A 183 0.10 -0.05 -18.72
N GLY A 184 -0.83 0.69 -19.29
CA GLY A 184 -2.06 1.12 -18.61
C GLY A 184 -2.09 2.60 -18.24
N MET A 185 -3.18 2.98 -17.57
CA MET A 185 -3.37 4.32 -17.02
C MET A 185 -2.65 4.44 -15.68
N GLN A 186 -1.91 5.54 -15.52
CA GLN A 186 -1.12 5.81 -14.33
C GLN A 186 -2.03 6.15 -13.14
N PHE A 187 -2.00 5.29 -12.13
CA PHE A 187 -2.43 5.64 -10.79
C PHE A 187 -1.24 6.18 -10.01
N GLY A 188 -0.92 7.48 -10.13
CA GLY A 188 0.26 8.02 -9.46
C GLY A 188 0.32 9.51 -9.19
N GLU A 189 1.12 9.91 -8.19
CA GLU A 189 0.88 11.05 -7.26
C GLU A 189 -0.45 10.97 -6.48
N SER A 190 -1.24 9.94 -6.76
CA SER A 190 -2.66 9.84 -6.43
C SER A 190 -2.92 9.12 -5.11
N ASP A 191 -1.97 8.35 -4.58
CA ASP A 191 -1.97 7.84 -3.21
C ASP A 191 -1.70 8.95 -2.18
N ALA A 192 -0.74 9.84 -2.45
CA ALA A 192 -0.57 11.09 -1.73
C ALA A 192 -1.78 12.01 -1.93
N SER A 193 -2.43 11.95 -3.08
CA SER A 193 -3.72 12.63 -3.29
C SER A 193 -4.80 12.00 -2.41
N TYR A 194 -4.98 10.69 -2.39
CA TYR A 194 -5.89 10.00 -1.47
C TYR A 194 -5.59 10.38 -0.03
N LEU A 195 -4.33 10.44 0.42
CA LEU A 195 -3.96 10.92 1.74
C LEU A 195 -4.31 12.40 2.00
N ASN A 196 -4.10 13.27 1.01
CA ASN A 196 -4.43 14.68 1.12
C ASN A 196 -5.95 14.92 1.05
N LEU A 197 -6.68 14.00 0.44
CA LEU A 197 -8.10 14.08 0.14
C LEU A 197 -8.94 13.33 1.17
N SER A 198 -8.49 12.20 1.70
CA SER A 198 -9.22 11.36 2.64
C SER A 198 -9.87 12.10 3.81
N PRO A 199 -9.25 13.13 4.45
CA PRO A 199 -9.97 13.98 5.41
C PRO A 199 -11.24 14.64 4.87
N TYR A 200 -11.28 14.90 3.55
CA TYR A 200 -12.40 15.46 2.81
C TYR A 200 -13.43 14.43 2.31
N TYR A 201 -13.05 13.17 2.07
CA TYR A 201 -13.92 12.11 1.50
C TYR A 201 -14.08 10.88 2.39
N ILE A 202 -13.71 10.95 3.67
CA ILE A 202 -13.98 9.90 4.65
C ILE A 202 -14.74 10.48 5.84
N PHE A 203 -15.99 10.04 6.00
CA PHE A 203 -16.83 10.31 7.16
C PHE A 203 -17.57 9.01 7.55
N PRO A 204 -17.54 8.62 8.83
CA PRO A 204 -16.57 9.06 9.82
C PRO A 204 -15.17 8.54 9.43
N SER A 205 -14.12 9.28 9.76
CA SER A 205 -12.74 8.80 9.54
C SER A 205 -12.44 7.59 10.46
N PRO A 206 -11.99 6.44 9.94
CA PRO A 206 -11.81 5.22 10.72
C PRO A 206 -10.70 5.35 11.78
N ARG A 207 -10.89 4.63 12.90
CA ARG A 207 -9.94 4.53 14.02
C ARG A 207 -9.19 3.20 14.08
N THR A 208 -9.47 2.27 13.17
CA THR A 208 -8.79 0.97 13.07
C THR A 208 -8.05 0.84 11.74
N LYS A 209 -7.01 -0.01 11.72
CA LYS A 209 -6.22 -0.32 10.54
C LYS A 209 -7.09 -0.88 9.40
N LEU A 210 -7.89 -1.90 9.71
CA LEU A 210 -8.88 -2.46 8.78
C LEU A 210 -9.91 -1.42 8.30
N GLY A 211 -10.37 -0.54 9.18
CA GLY A 211 -11.30 0.53 8.81
C GLY A 211 -10.71 1.51 7.79
N ASN A 212 -9.39 1.73 7.79
CA ASN A 212 -8.69 2.58 6.81
C ASN A 212 -8.36 1.85 5.51
N TYR A 213 -8.13 0.54 5.57
CA TYR A 213 -7.92 -0.31 4.40
C TYR A 213 -9.11 -0.22 3.41
N TRP A 214 -10.34 -0.28 3.93
CA TRP A 214 -11.54 -0.39 3.08
C TRP A 214 -11.79 0.84 2.19
N PRO A 215 -11.81 2.09 2.70
CA PRO A 215 -12.00 3.27 1.86
C PRO A 215 -10.88 3.45 0.81
N PHE A 216 -9.66 2.99 1.09
CA PHE A 216 -8.57 3.04 0.10
C PHE A 216 -8.83 2.07 -1.06
N HIS A 217 -9.17 0.82 -0.77
CA HIS A 217 -9.47 -0.17 -1.80
C HIS A 217 -10.71 0.16 -2.61
N ASP A 218 -11.74 0.72 -1.98
CA ASP A 218 -12.90 1.24 -2.71
C ASP A 218 -12.54 2.36 -3.67
N TYR A 219 -11.70 3.30 -3.23
CA TYR A 219 -11.21 4.37 -4.09
C TYR A 219 -10.41 3.82 -5.27
N PHE A 220 -9.53 2.85 -5.02
CA PHE A 220 -8.68 2.26 -6.05
C PHE A 220 -9.48 1.37 -7.03
N ALA A 221 -10.45 0.60 -6.52
CA ALA A 221 -11.36 -0.19 -7.34
C ALA A 221 -12.19 0.67 -8.30
N ASP A 222 -12.72 1.79 -7.80
CA ASP A 222 -13.48 2.75 -8.61
C ASP A 222 -12.59 3.45 -9.65
N TYR A 223 -11.34 3.78 -9.29
CA TYR A 223 -10.35 4.24 -10.27
C TYR A 223 -10.19 3.22 -11.40
N GLY A 224 -9.97 1.95 -11.06
CA GLY A 224 -9.82 0.84 -12.00
C GLY A 224 -10.99 0.73 -12.98
N ASP A 225 -12.22 0.71 -12.45
CA ASP A 225 -13.42 0.56 -13.27
C ASP A 225 -13.58 1.72 -14.27
N ASN A 226 -13.16 2.95 -13.90
CA ASN A 226 -13.24 4.12 -14.77
C ASN A 226 -12.15 4.16 -15.87
N VAL A 227 -11.05 3.41 -15.72
CA VAL A 227 -9.92 3.39 -16.66
C VAL A 227 -9.74 2.04 -17.37
N GLY A 228 -10.73 1.17 -17.31
CA GLY A 228 -10.72 -0.12 -18.01
C GLY A 228 -9.88 -1.20 -17.34
N ASN A 229 -9.66 -1.12 -16.02
CA ASN A 229 -8.95 -2.12 -15.20
C ASN A 229 -7.51 -2.44 -15.65
N ARG A 230 -6.86 -1.45 -16.28
CA ARG A 230 -5.46 -1.50 -16.75
C ARG A 230 -4.68 -0.38 -16.08
N VAL A 231 -4.11 -0.67 -14.91
CA VAL A 231 -3.53 0.37 -14.06
C VAL A 231 -2.03 0.18 -13.87
N MET A 232 -1.26 1.20 -14.23
CA MET A 232 0.16 1.30 -13.87
C MET A 232 0.30 2.14 -12.60
N VAL A 233 0.73 1.53 -11.49
CA VAL A 233 0.82 2.24 -10.21
C VAL A 233 2.09 3.09 -10.16
N HIS A 234 2.01 4.31 -9.62
CA HIS A 234 3.15 5.18 -9.36
C HIS A 234 2.96 5.93 -8.04
N ASN A 235 3.38 5.28 -6.97
CA ASN A 235 3.10 5.78 -5.63
C ASN A 235 4.24 6.65 -5.10
N ASN A 236 3.87 7.60 -4.25
CA ASN A 236 4.82 8.37 -3.43
C ASN A 236 4.99 7.75 -2.04
N ASN A 237 4.07 6.88 -1.62
CA ASN A 237 4.11 6.16 -0.35
C ASN A 237 4.26 4.66 -0.60
N LEU A 238 4.40 3.90 0.49
CA LEU A 238 4.78 2.49 0.49
C LEU A 238 3.58 1.53 0.38
N TRP A 239 2.55 1.88 -0.39
CA TRP A 239 1.28 1.14 -0.48
C TRP A 239 1.14 0.25 -1.74
N HIS A 240 2.26 -0.14 -2.36
CA HIS A 240 2.27 -0.95 -3.59
C HIS A 240 1.65 -2.33 -3.41
N HIS A 241 1.76 -2.93 -2.22
CA HIS A 241 1.12 -4.21 -1.91
C HIS A 241 -0.40 -4.11 -2.06
N TYR A 242 -1.00 -3.07 -1.47
CA TYR A 242 -2.44 -2.86 -1.50
C TYR A 242 -2.95 -2.64 -2.93
N THR A 243 -2.25 -1.84 -3.74
CA THR A 243 -2.66 -1.66 -5.14
C THR A 243 -2.45 -2.95 -5.95
N ALA A 244 -1.32 -3.65 -5.78
CA ALA A 244 -1.02 -4.87 -6.53
C ALA A 244 -1.98 -6.04 -6.21
N ARG A 245 -2.45 -6.12 -4.94
CA ARG A 245 -3.48 -7.07 -4.49
C ARG A 245 -4.80 -6.89 -5.25
N GLU A 246 -5.09 -5.71 -5.78
CA GLU A 246 -6.38 -5.43 -6.41
C GLU A 246 -6.62 -6.23 -7.70
N GLY A 247 -5.55 -6.80 -8.29
CA GLY A 247 -5.66 -7.63 -9.50
C GLY A 247 -5.88 -6.85 -10.80
N ILE A 248 -5.80 -5.52 -10.77
CA ILE A 248 -5.94 -4.64 -11.95
C ILE A 248 -4.63 -3.91 -12.32
N VAL A 249 -3.58 -4.19 -11.54
CA VAL A 249 -2.27 -3.54 -11.70
C VAL A 249 -1.41 -4.35 -12.67
N THR A 250 -0.85 -3.67 -13.65
CA THR A 250 0.08 -4.22 -14.65
C THR A 250 1.52 -4.22 -14.13
N ALA A 251 1.98 -3.08 -13.60
CA ALA A 251 3.27 -2.96 -12.93
C ALA A 251 3.24 -1.87 -11.84
N VAL A 252 4.21 -1.94 -10.94
CA VAL A 252 4.34 -1.04 -9.79
C VAL A 252 5.56 -0.14 -9.93
N GLU A 253 5.38 1.16 -9.78
CA GLU A 253 6.45 2.14 -9.86
C GLU A 253 6.59 2.93 -8.56
N GLY A 254 7.83 3.18 -8.18
CA GLY A 254 8.17 4.12 -7.11
C GLY A 254 8.48 5.49 -7.69
N GLN A 255 7.82 6.53 -7.17
CA GLN A 255 8.21 7.91 -7.48
C GLN A 255 9.39 8.33 -6.59
N ASN A 256 10.57 8.39 -7.20
CA ASN A 256 11.85 8.75 -6.60
C ASN A 256 12.08 10.27 -6.75
N PHE A 257 11.58 11.07 -5.79
CA PHE A 257 11.89 12.50 -5.70
C PHE A 257 12.43 12.88 -4.32
N VAL A 258 13.22 13.94 -4.27
CA VAL A 258 13.88 14.39 -3.04
C VAL A 258 13.08 15.50 -2.33
N ARG A 259 12.07 16.12 -2.95
CA ARG A 259 11.39 17.28 -2.37
C ARG A 259 10.63 17.05 -1.05
N ASN A 260 9.98 15.90 -0.85
CA ASN A 260 9.08 15.75 0.30
C ASN A 260 9.29 14.51 1.17
N ASP A 261 9.73 13.35 0.67
CA ASP A 261 9.77 12.08 1.45
C ASP A 261 10.63 11.01 0.69
N GLY A 262 11.88 11.34 0.32
CA GLY A 262 12.70 10.57 -0.64
C GLY A 262 13.47 9.38 -0.04
N PHE A 263 12.78 8.30 0.33
CA PHE A 263 13.41 7.08 0.90
C PHE A 263 13.62 6.02 -0.19
N ILE A 264 14.48 6.28 -1.18
CA ILE A 264 14.44 5.54 -2.46
C ILE A 264 14.77 4.05 -2.30
N ARG A 265 15.85 3.69 -1.61
CA ARG A 265 16.22 2.26 -1.41
C ARG A 265 15.17 1.52 -0.58
N LEU A 266 14.61 2.19 0.43
CA LEU A 266 13.46 1.70 1.20
C LEU A 266 12.23 1.46 0.31
N HIS A 267 11.96 2.37 -0.63
CA HIS A 267 10.86 2.27 -1.58
C HIS A 267 11.00 1.03 -2.46
N ASN A 268 12.22 0.77 -2.95
CA ASN A 268 12.52 -0.39 -3.76
C ASN A 268 12.25 -1.70 -3.00
N ALA A 269 12.56 -1.79 -1.70
CA ALA A 269 12.27 -2.97 -0.88
C ALA A 269 10.77 -3.30 -0.80
N PHE A 270 9.91 -2.28 -0.66
CA PHE A 270 8.44 -2.46 -0.69
C PHE A 270 7.93 -2.83 -2.09
N MET A 271 8.47 -2.21 -3.14
CA MET A 271 8.04 -2.50 -4.52
C MET A 271 8.44 -3.90 -4.98
N ARG A 272 9.69 -4.32 -4.74
CA ARG A 272 10.18 -5.66 -5.07
C ARG A 272 9.38 -6.71 -4.33
N GLY A 273 9.13 -6.49 -3.04
CA GLY A 273 8.27 -7.35 -2.22
C GLY A 273 6.85 -7.45 -2.76
N ALA A 274 6.19 -6.33 -3.09
CA ALA A 274 4.87 -6.32 -3.70
C ALA A 274 4.85 -7.07 -5.06
N GLY A 275 5.87 -6.86 -5.90
CA GLY A 275 6.02 -7.55 -7.17
C GLY A 275 6.16 -9.07 -7.00
N LYS A 276 7.05 -9.50 -6.10
CA LYS A 276 7.28 -10.92 -5.77
C LYS A 276 6.11 -11.57 -5.04
N GLN A 277 5.25 -10.81 -4.37
CA GLN A 277 4.08 -11.35 -3.69
C GLN A 277 2.89 -11.52 -4.66
N TYR A 278 2.63 -10.53 -5.51
CA TYR A 278 1.41 -10.49 -6.32
C TYR A 278 1.63 -10.73 -7.83
N GLY A 279 2.88 -10.94 -8.27
CA GLY A 279 3.20 -11.31 -9.64
C GLY A 279 3.12 -10.15 -10.62
N VAL A 280 3.81 -9.05 -10.33
CA VAL A 280 3.91 -7.88 -11.22
C VAL A 280 5.36 -7.38 -11.27
N LEU A 281 5.75 -6.81 -12.41
CA LEU A 281 7.07 -6.16 -12.55
C LEU A 281 7.09 -4.80 -11.84
N TRP A 282 8.29 -4.32 -11.54
CA TRP A 282 8.51 -3.03 -10.90
C TRP A 282 9.38 -2.08 -11.74
N SER A 283 9.28 -0.78 -11.49
CA SER A 283 10.03 0.28 -12.17
C SER A 283 10.29 1.48 -11.27
N GLY A 284 11.19 2.39 -11.68
CA GLY A 284 11.45 3.63 -10.95
C GLY A 284 11.13 4.86 -11.80
N GLY A 285 10.29 5.76 -11.28
CA GLY A 285 10.07 7.08 -11.84
C GLY A 285 10.89 8.12 -11.08
N PHE A 286 11.57 9.04 -11.78
CA PHE A 286 12.39 10.08 -11.16
C PHE A 286 11.87 11.48 -11.46
N SER A 287 11.78 12.30 -10.41
CA SER A 287 11.47 13.73 -10.55
C SER A 287 12.68 14.60 -10.24
N ALA A 288 12.90 15.61 -11.09
CA ALA A 288 14.00 16.57 -10.97
C ALA A 288 13.99 17.42 -9.69
N GLU A 289 12.86 17.42 -8.95
CA GLU A 289 12.66 18.30 -7.80
C GLU A 289 13.53 17.86 -6.60
N THR A 290 14.64 18.57 -6.41
CA THR A 290 15.47 18.50 -5.20
C THR A 290 15.50 19.85 -4.49
N THR A 291 15.78 19.85 -3.19
CA THR A 291 16.02 21.08 -2.41
C THR A 291 17.40 21.69 -2.65
N TRP A 292 18.28 20.97 -3.36
CA TRP A 292 19.72 21.26 -3.52
C TRP A 292 20.12 21.62 -4.94
N GLY A 293 19.13 21.81 -5.83
CA GLY A 293 19.34 21.71 -7.25
C GLY A 293 20.28 22.74 -7.87
N ILE A 294 20.83 22.38 -9.03
CA ILE A 294 21.80 23.19 -9.74
C ILE A 294 21.10 24.33 -10.46
N ARG A 295 21.65 25.55 -10.27
CA ARG A 295 21.07 26.74 -10.87
C ARG A 295 21.35 26.89 -12.36
N GLN A 296 22.16 26.08 -13.05
CA GLN A 296 22.37 26.15 -14.51
C GLN A 296 23.06 24.84 -14.98
N HIS A 297 22.48 24.08 -15.92
CA HIS A 297 23.12 22.88 -16.52
C HIS A 297 23.99 23.18 -17.76
N PHE A 298 24.47 24.42 -17.97
CA PHE A 298 25.31 24.72 -19.13
C PHE A 298 26.77 24.32 -18.87
N SER A 299 27.31 23.38 -19.66
CA SER A 299 28.77 23.16 -19.73
C SER A 299 29.48 24.39 -20.30
N GLU A 300 30.75 24.64 -19.94
CA GLU A 300 31.50 25.81 -20.43
C GLU A 300 31.59 25.85 -21.96
N ALA A 301 31.78 24.70 -22.61
CA ALA A 301 31.72 24.58 -24.06
C ALA A 301 30.36 25.03 -24.62
N CYS A 302 29.26 24.64 -23.97
CA CYS A 302 27.92 25.07 -24.38
C CYS A 302 27.73 26.59 -24.12
N GLN A 303 28.30 27.14 -23.06
CA GLN A 303 28.26 28.57 -22.74
C GLN A 303 29.09 29.42 -23.71
N ASP A 304 30.27 28.95 -24.14
CA ASP A 304 31.11 29.67 -25.07
C ASP A 304 30.53 29.64 -26.49
N GLU A 305 29.97 28.49 -26.90
CA GLU A 305 29.22 28.38 -28.15
C GLU A 305 27.93 29.22 -28.11
N LEU A 306 27.28 29.33 -26.95
CA LEU A 306 26.19 30.28 -26.68
C LEU A 306 26.66 31.73 -26.83
N LYS A 307 27.81 32.10 -26.26
CA LYS A 307 28.38 33.44 -26.39
C LYS A 307 28.69 33.77 -27.84
N GLU A 308 29.17 32.80 -28.63
CA GLU A 308 29.41 32.96 -30.07
C GLU A 308 28.11 33.11 -30.87
N LEU A 309 27.09 32.29 -30.60
CA LEU A 309 25.76 32.40 -31.23
C LEU A 309 25.06 33.71 -30.86
N VAL A 310 25.19 34.15 -29.60
CA VAL A 310 24.70 35.46 -29.09
C VAL A 310 25.45 36.62 -29.73
N ALA A 311 26.76 36.47 -29.95
CA ALA A 311 27.57 37.48 -30.64
C ALA A 311 27.23 37.58 -32.14
N ALA A 312 26.79 36.48 -32.75
CA ALA A 312 26.38 36.42 -34.15
C ALA A 312 24.98 37.02 -34.40
N ASP A 313 24.05 36.93 -33.45
CA ASP A 313 22.66 37.42 -33.61
C ASP A 313 22.36 38.66 -32.75
N LYS A 314 22.49 39.86 -33.33
CA LYS A 314 22.36 41.17 -32.65
C LYS A 314 20.92 41.54 -32.20
N LYS A 315 19.97 40.60 -32.12
CA LYS A 315 18.60 40.89 -31.66
C LYS A 315 18.11 39.94 -30.56
N ARG A 316 17.95 40.54 -29.36
CA ARG A 316 17.19 40.07 -28.19
C ARG A 316 17.26 38.55 -27.93
N VAL A 317 18.42 38.10 -27.48
CA VAL A 317 18.44 37.04 -26.45
C VAL A 317 17.95 37.69 -25.15
N THR A 318 16.92 37.11 -24.54
CA THR A 318 16.33 37.67 -23.31
C THR A 318 17.35 37.47 -22.19
N ASP A 319 17.85 38.56 -21.60
CA ASP A 319 18.60 38.49 -20.35
C ASP A 319 17.66 37.94 -19.24
N TYR A 320 17.81 36.66 -18.93
CA TYR A 320 16.94 35.92 -18.02
C TYR A 320 17.05 36.41 -16.57
N SER A 321 18.07 37.21 -16.23
CA SER A 321 18.22 37.84 -14.92
C SER A 321 17.22 38.97 -14.67
N GLN A 322 16.58 39.51 -15.72
CA GLN A 322 15.68 40.68 -15.64
C GLN A 322 14.19 40.34 -15.71
N LEU A 323 13.81 39.06 -15.66
CA LEU A 323 12.40 38.67 -15.71
C LEU A 323 11.70 38.90 -14.35
N PRO A 324 10.50 39.52 -14.33
CA PRO A 324 9.75 39.72 -13.10
C PRO A 324 9.31 38.38 -12.47
N PRO A 325 9.02 38.35 -11.15
CA PRO A 325 8.58 37.15 -10.44
C PRO A 325 7.37 36.50 -11.13
N MET A 326 7.52 35.22 -11.51
CA MET A 326 6.54 34.50 -12.33
C MET A 326 5.18 34.25 -11.63
N ASP A 327 4.08 34.44 -12.38
CA ASP A 327 2.73 34.00 -12.01
C ASP A 327 2.56 32.46 -12.06
N LEU A 328 1.47 31.97 -11.47
CA LEU A 328 1.11 30.55 -11.36
C LEU A 328 0.80 29.86 -12.71
N ALA A 329 0.33 30.60 -13.72
CA ALA A 329 -0.01 30.05 -15.04
C ALA A 329 1.25 29.85 -15.91
N ARG A 330 2.29 30.69 -15.72
CA ARG A 330 3.62 30.49 -16.30
C ARG A 330 4.42 29.38 -15.63
N ARG A 331 4.17 29.10 -14.33
CA ARG A 331 4.79 27.97 -13.63
C ARG A 331 4.39 26.60 -14.20
N ARG A 332 3.12 26.40 -14.56
CA ARG A 332 2.63 25.12 -15.12
C ARG A 332 3.18 24.83 -16.52
N ARG A 333 3.26 25.85 -17.38
CA ARG A 333 3.84 25.74 -18.73
C ARG A 333 5.35 25.42 -18.75
N ASN A 334 6.04 25.56 -17.62
CA ASN A 334 7.46 25.31 -17.52
C ASN A 334 7.80 23.92 -16.96
N TRP A 335 6.84 23.12 -16.49
CA TRP A 335 7.09 21.81 -15.87
C TRP A 335 7.68 20.77 -16.83
N SER A 336 7.42 20.93 -18.13
CA SER A 336 7.94 20.09 -19.22
C SER A 336 8.61 20.93 -20.31
N GLY A 337 8.96 22.18 -20.02
CA GLY A 337 9.52 23.11 -21.00
C GLY A 337 11.04 23.28 -20.88
N PRO A 338 11.70 23.86 -21.90
CA PRO A 338 13.14 24.14 -21.91
C PRO A 338 13.64 24.98 -20.73
N ARG A 339 12.73 25.60 -19.95
CA ARG A 339 13.01 26.37 -18.73
C ARG A 339 13.17 25.52 -17.46
N CYS A 340 12.95 24.20 -17.50
CA CYS A 340 13.25 23.31 -16.36
C CYS A 340 14.76 23.09 -16.17
N GLY A 341 15.58 23.28 -17.21
CA GLY A 341 17.03 23.14 -17.14
C GLY A 341 17.75 24.28 -16.40
N ASP A 342 17.05 25.39 -16.14
CA ASP A 342 17.73 26.64 -15.88
C ASP A 342 17.88 27.01 -14.42
N LEU A 343 17.25 26.38 -13.41
CA LEU A 343 17.43 26.83 -12.01
C LEU A 343 17.19 25.80 -10.85
N LYS A 344 16.63 24.58 -11.07
CA LYS A 344 16.12 23.70 -9.97
C LYS A 344 16.09 22.18 -10.26
N GLY A 345 17.20 21.57 -10.69
CA GLY A 345 17.29 20.12 -10.98
C GLY A 345 18.20 19.33 -10.03
N ALA A 346 18.02 18.01 -9.91
CA ALA A 346 18.95 17.16 -9.17
C ALA A 346 20.38 17.16 -9.76
N PRO A 347 21.43 17.03 -8.94
CA PRO A 347 22.79 16.90 -9.44
C PRO A 347 22.99 15.58 -10.23
N LEU A 348 23.87 15.59 -11.23
CA LEU A 348 24.10 14.44 -12.10
C LEU A 348 24.63 13.22 -11.32
N SER A 349 25.47 13.42 -10.29
CA SER A 349 25.92 12.32 -9.41
C SER A 349 24.77 11.56 -8.76
N PHE A 350 23.67 12.25 -8.42
CA PHE A 350 22.48 11.62 -7.84
C PHE A 350 21.68 10.85 -8.88
N ILE A 351 21.47 11.46 -10.06
CA ILE A 351 20.79 10.82 -11.20
C ILE A 351 21.53 9.53 -11.58
N ARG A 352 22.88 9.59 -11.61
CA ARG A 352 23.75 8.47 -11.92
C ARG A 352 23.63 7.32 -10.93
N ARG A 353 23.81 7.58 -9.62
CA ARG A 353 23.64 6.58 -8.56
C ARG A 353 22.25 5.95 -8.57
N LEU A 354 21.21 6.77 -8.77
CA LEU A 354 19.83 6.27 -8.85
C LEU A 354 19.61 5.35 -10.03
N PHE A 355 20.15 5.68 -11.21
CA PHE A 355 20.02 4.83 -12.39
C PHE A 355 20.61 3.44 -12.13
N TYR A 356 21.87 3.37 -11.71
CA TYR A 356 22.53 2.09 -11.47
C TYR A 356 21.90 1.32 -10.31
N THR A 357 21.35 2.03 -9.30
CA THR A 357 20.54 1.39 -8.26
C THR A 357 19.32 0.71 -8.85
N LEU A 358 18.56 1.34 -9.76
CA LEU A 358 17.38 0.74 -10.39
C LEU A 358 17.75 -0.42 -11.33
N TYR A 359 18.82 -0.27 -12.11
CA TYR A 359 19.33 -1.30 -13.00
C TYR A 359 19.71 -2.57 -12.21
N MET A 360 20.53 -2.43 -11.17
CA MET A 360 20.95 -3.54 -10.29
C MET A 360 19.80 -4.16 -9.49
N ASN A 361 18.70 -3.41 -9.29
CA ASN A 361 17.48 -3.86 -8.62
C ASN A 361 16.52 -4.66 -9.54
N ASN A 362 16.96 -5.04 -10.75
CA ASN A 362 16.11 -5.66 -11.79
C ASN A 362 14.82 -4.86 -12.07
N ALA A 363 14.91 -3.53 -12.18
CA ALA A 363 13.78 -2.74 -12.66
C ALA A 363 13.44 -3.08 -14.13
N SER A 364 12.16 -3.19 -14.45
CA SER A 364 11.69 -3.42 -15.83
C SER A 364 11.86 -2.20 -16.73
N HIS A 365 11.73 -1.01 -16.15
CA HIS A 365 11.99 0.25 -16.84
C HIS A 365 12.35 1.37 -15.86
N ALA A 366 12.94 2.45 -16.38
CA ALA A 366 13.05 3.72 -15.65
C ALA A 366 12.43 4.88 -16.42
N ILE A 367 11.70 5.70 -15.66
CA ILE A 367 11.05 6.92 -16.10
C ILE A 367 11.76 8.10 -15.48
N TRP A 368 11.92 9.15 -16.26
CA TRP A 368 12.56 10.36 -15.79
C TRP A 368 11.81 11.60 -16.25
N GLU A 369 11.65 12.56 -15.34
CA GLU A 369 10.94 13.83 -15.54
C GLU A 369 11.94 15.00 -15.59
N VAL A 370 13.02 14.82 -16.34
CA VAL A 370 14.09 15.80 -16.58
C VAL A 370 14.24 16.02 -18.09
N SER A 371 14.55 17.25 -18.51
CA SER A 371 14.70 17.56 -19.94
C SER A 371 15.95 16.89 -20.51
N MET A 372 15.79 16.06 -21.54
CA MET A 372 16.89 15.43 -22.29
C MET A 372 17.52 16.38 -23.31
N THR A 373 16.83 17.47 -23.64
CA THR A 373 17.26 18.48 -24.60
C THR A 373 17.18 19.89 -24.02
N HIS A 374 17.98 20.80 -24.58
CA HIS A 374 17.85 22.24 -24.44
C HIS A 374 17.31 22.82 -25.75
N GLU A 375 16.24 23.63 -25.70
CA GLU A 375 15.74 24.39 -26.86
C GLU A 375 16.27 25.83 -26.82
N PHE A 376 16.97 26.26 -27.87
CA PHE A 376 17.37 27.65 -28.10
C PHE A 376 16.44 28.27 -29.14
N VAL A 377 15.87 29.43 -28.82
CA VAL A 377 15.01 30.20 -29.74
C VAL A 377 15.75 31.47 -30.14
N SER A 378 16.29 31.51 -31.36
CA SER A 378 16.57 32.78 -32.04
C SER A 378 15.32 33.23 -32.81
N SER A 379 15.27 34.48 -33.29
CA SER A 379 14.08 35.01 -33.96
C SER A 379 13.69 34.26 -35.23
N ASP A 380 14.59 33.47 -35.82
CA ASP A 380 14.36 32.78 -37.10
C ASP A 380 14.73 31.28 -37.11
N GLU A 381 15.42 30.73 -36.09
CA GLU A 381 15.72 29.29 -35.99
C GLU A 381 15.60 28.71 -34.57
N LYS A 382 15.03 27.50 -34.48
CA LYS A 382 15.02 26.69 -33.25
C LYS A 382 16.16 25.67 -33.32
N ILE A 383 17.23 25.88 -32.55
CA ILE A 383 18.34 24.92 -32.42
C ILE A 383 18.11 24.14 -31.12
N SER A 384 18.14 22.81 -31.17
CA SER A 384 18.07 21.98 -29.95
C SER A 384 19.30 21.09 -29.84
N LYS A 385 19.85 20.99 -28.62
CA LYS A 385 21.00 20.14 -28.29
C LYS A 385 20.68 19.24 -27.10
N LEU A 386 21.40 18.14 -26.93
CA LEU A 386 21.27 17.28 -25.74
C LEU A 386 21.75 18.04 -24.49
N SER A 387 21.06 17.82 -23.38
CA SER A 387 21.54 18.25 -22.06
C SER A 387 22.60 17.27 -21.54
N PRO A 388 23.39 17.60 -20.49
CA PRO A 388 24.24 16.62 -19.82
C PRO A 388 23.48 15.37 -19.36
N VAL A 389 22.21 15.53 -18.96
CA VAL A 389 21.32 14.40 -18.67
C VAL A 389 21.05 13.59 -19.94
N GLY A 390 20.74 14.23 -21.06
CA GLY A 390 20.55 13.54 -22.36
C GLY A 390 21.79 12.78 -22.82
N HIS A 391 22.99 13.36 -22.66
CA HIS A 391 24.24 12.65 -22.94
C HIS A 391 24.47 11.46 -22.00
N PHE A 392 24.16 11.61 -20.70
CA PHE A 392 24.29 10.51 -19.73
C PHE A 392 23.41 9.31 -20.10
N TYR A 393 22.21 9.56 -20.65
CA TYR A 393 21.33 8.48 -21.11
C TYR A 393 21.92 7.70 -22.27
N ASN A 394 22.74 8.32 -23.10
CA ASN A 394 23.41 7.63 -24.21
C ASN A 394 24.44 6.65 -23.69
N SER A 395 25.27 7.13 -22.75
CA SER A 395 26.22 6.27 -22.06
C SER A 395 25.50 5.09 -21.42
N ILE A 396 24.38 5.34 -20.73
CA ILE A 396 23.56 4.27 -20.15
C ILE A 396 23.01 3.31 -21.21
N SER A 397 22.43 3.81 -22.30
CA SER A 397 21.85 2.95 -23.33
C SER A 397 22.93 2.08 -23.98
N SER A 398 24.09 2.68 -24.30
CA SER A 398 25.28 1.97 -24.77
C SER A 398 25.72 0.90 -23.78
N PHE A 399 25.86 1.26 -22.51
CA PHE A 399 26.22 0.35 -21.43
C PHE A 399 25.26 -0.85 -21.34
N MET A 400 23.94 -0.61 -21.33
CA MET A 400 22.95 -1.69 -21.28
C MET A 400 22.92 -2.53 -22.55
N ASN A 401 23.14 -1.93 -23.72
CA ASN A 401 23.27 -2.63 -25.01
C ASN A 401 24.49 -3.57 -25.00
N LYS A 402 25.61 -3.11 -24.43
CA LYS A 402 26.87 -3.85 -24.34
C LYS A 402 26.87 -4.94 -23.27
N HIS A 403 26.29 -4.66 -22.10
CA HIS A 403 26.40 -5.50 -20.91
C HIS A 403 25.15 -6.32 -20.57
N GLY A 404 23.99 -5.98 -21.13
CA GLY A 404 22.73 -6.73 -20.96
C GLY A 404 22.05 -6.50 -19.60
N ASP A 405 21.40 -7.53 -19.05
CA ASP A 405 20.81 -7.53 -17.69
C ASP A 405 21.87 -7.86 -16.62
N PRO A 406 21.82 -7.30 -15.39
CA PRO A 406 22.84 -7.52 -14.38
C PRO A 406 22.75 -8.88 -13.67
N GLY A 407 21.81 -9.76 -14.03
CA GLY A 407 21.55 -11.02 -13.34
C GLY A 407 20.53 -10.85 -12.22
N VAL A 408 20.26 -11.92 -11.47
CA VAL A 408 19.20 -11.93 -10.45
C VAL A 408 19.68 -11.24 -9.18
N MET A 409 19.03 -10.15 -8.79
CA MET A 409 19.27 -9.46 -7.52
C MET A 409 19.04 -10.40 -6.33
N GLN A 410 20.02 -10.44 -5.44
CA GLN A 410 19.98 -11.28 -4.24
C GLN A 410 19.40 -10.49 -3.06
N THR A 411 18.30 -10.99 -2.52
CA THR A 411 17.53 -10.40 -1.41
C THR A 411 17.14 -11.50 -0.41
N PRO A 412 18.11 -12.05 0.33
CA PRO A 412 17.89 -13.23 1.17
C PRO A 412 17.04 -12.96 2.43
N VAL A 413 16.67 -11.70 2.69
CA VAL A 413 15.84 -11.34 3.85
C VAL A 413 14.49 -10.81 3.40
N ALA A 414 13.43 -11.27 4.03
CA ALA A 414 12.12 -10.60 3.98
C ALA A 414 11.74 -10.03 5.34
N MET A 415 11.17 -8.84 5.35
CA MET A 415 10.49 -8.27 6.51
C MET A 415 8.98 -8.40 6.31
N MET A 416 8.28 -9.11 7.21
CA MET A 416 6.83 -9.29 7.15
C MET A 416 6.11 -8.27 8.02
N LEU A 417 5.11 -7.61 7.45
CA LEU A 417 4.15 -6.78 8.17
C LEU A 417 2.77 -7.46 8.20
N ASP A 418 1.95 -7.09 9.17
CA ASP A 418 0.54 -7.45 9.17
C ASP A 418 -0.15 -6.94 7.91
N PHE A 419 -1.08 -7.73 7.35
CA PHE A 419 -1.83 -7.37 6.17
C PHE A 419 -2.47 -5.97 6.28
N ASN A 420 -3.07 -5.64 7.42
CA ASN A 420 -3.75 -4.36 7.63
C ASN A 420 -2.81 -3.24 8.09
N ALA A 421 -1.49 -3.47 8.20
CA ALA A 421 -0.53 -2.54 8.79
C ALA A 421 -0.65 -1.11 8.24
N GLY A 422 -0.81 -0.97 6.92
CA GLY A 422 -0.89 0.31 6.23
C GLY A 422 0.36 1.15 6.37
N TRP A 423 1.48 0.55 6.81
CA TRP A 423 2.63 1.30 7.24
C TRP A 423 3.16 2.18 6.10
N ARG A 424 3.55 3.40 6.45
CA ARG A 424 4.25 4.33 5.58
C ARG A 424 5.30 5.03 6.39
N ALA A 425 6.38 5.45 5.74
CA ALA A 425 7.41 6.24 6.39
C ALA A 425 6.82 7.56 6.96
N PRO A 426 7.34 8.06 8.11
CA PRO A 426 6.82 9.27 8.72
C PRO A 426 6.98 10.48 7.80
N ARG A 427 5.91 11.28 7.68
CA ARG A 427 5.88 12.37 6.70
C ARG A 427 6.64 13.58 7.19
N SER A 428 7.52 14.09 6.36
CA SER A 428 8.40 15.20 6.72
C SER A 428 8.58 16.17 5.54
N ARG A 429 7.47 16.69 4.99
CA ARG A 429 7.43 17.54 3.78
C ARG A 429 8.63 18.48 3.54
N ASN A 430 9.16 19.18 4.55
CA ASN A 430 10.42 19.96 4.46
C ASN A 430 10.94 20.41 5.85
N PRO A 431 12.18 20.94 5.96
CA PRO A 431 12.72 21.47 7.21
C PRO A 431 11.82 22.46 7.94
N LYS A 432 11.14 23.36 7.23
CA LYS A 432 10.25 24.39 7.84
C LYS A 432 9.08 23.76 8.57
N LEU A 433 8.40 22.79 7.94
CA LEU A 433 7.24 22.13 8.50
C LEU A 433 7.64 21.22 9.67
N VAL A 434 8.78 20.52 9.57
CA VAL A 434 9.30 19.72 10.67
C VAL A 434 9.65 20.62 11.86
N SER A 435 10.34 21.75 11.63
CA SER A 435 10.65 22.69 12.70
C SER A 435 9.41 23.39 13.28
N ARG A 436 8.33 23.55 12.51
CA ARG A 436 7.08 24.17 12.98
C ARG A 436 6.14 23.19 13.68
N ASN A 437 6.05 21.94 13.23
CA ASN A 437 5.01 20.99 13.66
C ASN A 437 5.56 19.67 14.22
N GLY A 438 6.87 19.44 14.16
CA GLY A 438 7.47 18.13 14.42
C GLY A 438 7.19 17.13 13.28
N VAL A 439 7.79 15.95 13.37
CA VAL A 439 7.54 14.83 12.43
C VAL A 439 6.20 14.19 12.74
N GLN A 440 5.48 13.81 11.69
CA GLN A 440 4.16 13.20 11.79
C GLN A 440 4.25 11.69 11.56
N TYR A 441 4.04 10.90 12.61
CA TYR A 441 4.12 9.44 12.62
C TYR A 441 2.72 8.82 12.46
N TYR A 442 2.40 8.37 11.24
CA TYR A 442 1.08 7.84 10.89
C TYR A 442 1.21 6.65 9.94
N SER A 443 0.56 5.53 10.21
CA SER A 443 0.49 4.37 9.31
C SER A 443 -0.56 4.64 8.23
N TRP A 444 -1.82 4.77 8.63
CA TRP A 444 -2.92 5.20 7.77
C TRP A 444 -3.17 6.72 7.84
N PRO A 445 -3.98 7.35 6.95
CA PRO A 445 -4.18 8.79 6.96
C PRO A 445 -4.62 9.37 8.31
N THR A 446 -5.38 8.60 9.09
CA THR A 446 -5.96 9.02 10.37
C THR A 446 -5.31 8.36 11.59
N LEU A 447 -4.48 7.33 11.40
CA LEU A 447 -3.94 6.52 12.51
C LEU A 447 -2.51 6.91 12.83
N LYS A 448 -2.29 7.39 14.06
CA LYS A 448 -0.95 7.59 14.60
C LYS A 448 -0.25 6.25 14.74
N TYR A 449 1.08 6.26 14.69
CA TYR A 449 1.86 5.07 14.98
C TYR A 449 1.55 4.51 16.36
N GLU A 450 1.34 3.20 16.40
CA GLU A 450 1.34 2.38 17.60
C GLU A 450 2.73 1.75 17.81
N ARG A 451 2.92 1.00 18.92
CA ARG A 451 4.21 0.36 19.23
C ARG A 451 4.70 -0.55 18.10
N GLY A 452 3.82 -1.32 17.46
CA GLY A 452 4.15 -2.15 16.31
C GLY A 452 4.63 -1.35 15.09
N ASP A 453 4.10 -0.15 14.86
CA ASP A 453 4.53 0.70 13.75
C ASP A 453 5.91 1.34 14.03
N TYR A 454 6.23 1.58 15.31
CA TYR A 454 7.57 1.99 15.73
C TYR A 454 8.58 0.84 15.66
N LEU A 455 8.17 -0.41 15.90
CA LEU A 455 9.01 -1.59 15.61
C LEU A 455 9.35 -1.62 14.11
N THR A 456 8.36 -1.46 13.24
CA THR A 456 8.58 -1.38 11.78
C THR A 456 9.58 -0.29 11.42
N TYR A 457 9.38 0.91 11.95
CA TYR A 457 10.33 2.01 11.75
C TYR A 457 11.75 1.63 12.18
N ASN A 458 11.93 1.04 13.37
CA ASN A 458 13.26 0.76 13.92
C ASN A 458 14.00 -0.34 13.17
N ILE A 459 13.30 -1.39 12.71
CA ILE A 459 13.92 -2.43 11.88
C ILE A 459 14.32 -1.85 10.51
N LEU A 460 13.49 -1.01 9.90
CA LEU A 460 13.84 -0.35 8.63
C LEU A 460 15.03 0.61 8.80
N ASP A 461 15.19 1.24 9.97
CA ASP A 461 16.36 2.06 10.31
C ASP A 461 17.64 1.23 10.52
N VAL A 462 17.54 -0.09 10.71
CA VAL A 462 18.71 -1.01 10.68
C VAL A 462 19.16 -1.25 9.23
N PHE A 463 18.23 -1.45 8.31
CA PHE A 463 18.55 -1.66 6.88
C PHE A 463 18.94 -0.37 6.15
N PHE A 464 18.29 0.75 6.50
CA PHE A 464 18.41 2.05 5.83
C PHE A 464 18.65 3.16 6.86
N PRO A 465 19.84 3.22 7.49
CA PRO A 465 20.09 4.09 8.63
C PRO A 465 19.79 5.57 8.35
N GLY A 466 18.96 6.16 9.22
CA GLY A 466 18.68 7.59 9.16
C GLY A 466 17.78 8.01 8.01
N PHE A 467 17.07 7.08 7.34
CA PHE A 467 16.21 7.39 6.19
C PHE A 467 15.29 8.59 6.43
N ILE A 468 14.73 8.75 7.64
CA ILE A 468 13.84 9.87 8.01
C ILE A 468 14.44 11.27 7.79
N ASN A 469 15.77 11.36 7.78
CA ASN A 469 16.51 12.61 7.59
C ASN A 469 16.60 13.04 6.12
N SER A 470 16.07 12.25 5.19
CA SER A 470 16.02 12.59 3.77
C SER A 470 15.51 14.01 3.56
N SER A 471 16.31 14.80 2.84
CA SER A 471 15.93 16.15 2.40
C SER A 471 15.77 17.15 3.55
N LYS A 472 16.38 16.88 4.71
CA LYS A 472 16.34 17.77 5.89
C LYS A 472 17.62 18.56 6.13
N PHE A 473 18.72 18.05 5.60
CA PHE A 473 20.05 18.62 5.66
C PHE A 473 20.50 18.99 4.28
N THR A 474 21.43 19.95 4.19
CA THR A 474 22.19 20.34 3.00
C THR A 474 23.12 19.25 2.51
N SER A 475 22.52 18.10 2.19
CA SER A 475 23.14 16.86 1.76
C SER A 475 22.09 15.94 1.10
N LEU A 476 22.55 15.03 0.24
CA LEU A 476 21.78 13.96 -0.37
C LEU A 476 21.99 12.59 0.28
N GLU A 477 22.89 12.49 1.26
CA GLU A 477 23.29 11.28 2.00
C GLU A 477 22.10 10.41 2.45
N TYR A 478 21.02 11.05 2.92
CA TYR A 478 19.84 10.34 3.45
C TYR A 478 18.77 9.99 2.39
N ALA A 479 18.93 10.42 1.14
CA ALA A 479 17.96 10.13 0.07
C ALA A 479 18.21 8.76 -0.59
N LEU A 480 19.48 8.37 -0.68
CA LEU A 480 19.96 7.06 -1.14
C LEU A 480 20.75 6.39 -0.02
N THR A 481 20.23 6.40 1.21
CA THR A 481 20.87 5.91 2.46
C THR A 481 21.88 4.76 2.31
N ASP A 482 22.93 4.78 3.12
CA ASP A 482 23.86 3.66 3.32
C ASP A 482 23.13 2.31 3.53
N THR A 483 23.77 1.21 3.16
CA THR A 483 23.23 -0.15 3.36
C THR A 483 24.29 -1.06 3.97
N PRO A 484 24.46 -1.08 5.31
CA PRO A 484 25.53 -1.81 5.99
C PRO A 484 25.59 -3.31 5.65
N TYR A 485 24.43 -3.90 5.37
CA TYR A 485 24.29 -5.32 5.01
C TYR A 485 24.03 -5.54 3.51
N GLY A 486 24.11 -4.49 2.70
CA GLY A 486 23.65 -4.45 1.30
C GLY A 486 22.14 -4.28 1.20
N GLU A 487 21.61 -4.06 -0.01
CA GLU A 487 20.17 -4.06 -0.27
C GLU A 487 19.56 -5.48 -0.24
N ILE A 488 19.67 -6.18 0.89
CA ILE A 488 19.33 -7.60 1.04
C ILE A 488 17.86 -7.87 1.40
N CYS A 489 17.07 -6.83 1.68
CA CYS A 489 15.74 -6.94 2.28
C CYS A 489 14.62 -6.55 1.31
N ASP A 490 13.58 -7.39 1.23
CA ASP A 490 12.28 -7.03 0.68
C ASP A 490 11.23 -6.94 1.80
N VAL A 491 10.14 -6.20 1.58
CA VAL A 491 9.02 -6.14 2.53
C VAL A 491 7.83 -6.93 1.99
N LEU A 492 7.23 -7.79 2.82
CA LEU A 492 6.06 -8.60 2.50
C LEU A 492 4.91 -8.29 3.47
N LEU A 493 3.68 -8.58 3.05
CA LEU A 493 2.52 -8.62 3.94
C LEU A 493 2.19 -10.06 4.36
N SER A 494 1.46 -10.24 5.46
CA SER A 494 1.15 -11.56 6.03
C SER A 494 0.29 -12.46 5.14
N ASP A 495 -0.31 -11.93 4.08
CA ASP A 495 -1.01 -12.67 3.02
C ASP A 495 -0.08 -13.24 1.95
N ALA A 496 1.24 -13.15 2.12
CA ALA A 496 2.20 -13.81 1.24
C ALA A 496 2.02 -15.35 1.31
N GLN A 497 1.98 -16.02 0.17
CA GLN A 497 1.86 -17.48 0.11
C GLN A 497 3.14 -18.16 0.63
N LEU A 498 3.03 -19.38 1.16
CA LEU A 498 4.18 -20.14 1.65
C LEU A 498 5.34 -20.25 0.63
N PRO A 499 5.11 -20.57 -0.67
CA PRO A 499 6.20 -20.60 -1.65
C PRO A 499 6.89 -19.25 -1.88
N VAL A 500 6.22 -18.12 -1.62
CA VAL A 500 6.86 -16.80 -1.67
C VAL A 500 7.79 -16.62 -0.47
N LEU A 501 7.34 -17.01 0.74
CA LEU A 501 8.15 -16.95 1.96
C LEU A 501 9.41 -17.84 1.85
N GLN A 502 9.27 -19.03 1.28
CA GLN A 502 10.37 -19.98 1.11
C GLN A 502 11.50 -19.49 0.21
N ARG A 503 11.32 -18.38 -0.53
CA ARG A 503 12.41 -17.73 -1.29
C ARG A 503 13.40 -16.98 -0.42
N TYR A 504 13.09 -16.78 0.86
CA TYR A 504 13.88 -16.01 1.80
C TYR A 504 14.40 -16.94 2.90
N PRO A 505 15.73 -17.16 3.03
CA PRO A 505 16.27 -17.94 4.13
C PRO A 505 15.98 -17.34 5.52
N MET A 506 15.72 -16.02 5.59
CA MET A 506 15.36 -15.33 6.82
C MET A 506 14.11 -14.46 6.64
N LEU A 507 13.20 -14.57 7.61
CA LEU A 507 11.99 -13.77 7.73
C LEU A 507 11.98 -13.02 9.07
N ILE A 508 11.89 -11.70 9.03
CA ILE A 508 11.78 -10.84 10.22
C ILE A 508 10.33 -10.34 10.33
N VAL A 509 9.64 -10.67 11.42
CA VAL A 509 8.34 -10.08 11.73
C VAL A 509 8.55 -8.65 12.22
N GLY A 510 8.22 -7.71 11.33
CA GLY A 510 8.56 -6.31 11.44
C GLY A 510 7.48 -5.41 12.03
N GLY A 511 6.37 -5.95 12.50
CA GLY A 511 5.24 -5.18 13.01
C GLY A 511 4.38 -5.98 13.98
N ASP A 512 3.19 -5.47 14.30
CA ASP A 512 2.24 -6.19 15.15
C ASP A 512 1.29 -7.03 14.31
N LEU A 513 1.41 -8.36 14.36
CA LEU A 513 0.55 -9.29 13.64
C LEU A 513 -0.81 -9.37 14.34
N GLN A 514 -1.88 -9.25 13.56
CA GLN A 514 -3.26 -9.29 14.04
C GLN A 514 -4.21 -10.03 13.10
N THR A 515 -3.88 -10.14 11.81
CA THR A 515 -4.74 -10.69 10.77
C THR A 515 -4.49 -12.19 10.60
N ASP A 516 -5.56 -12.99 10.61
CA ASP A 516 -5.56 -14.43 10.35
C ASP A 516 -4.50 -15.22 11.15
N ILE A 517 -4.40 -14.94 12.45
CA ILE A 517 -3.28 -15.41 13.29
C ILE A 517 -3.13 -16.92 13.29
N LYS A 518 -4.21 -17.70 13.36
CA LYS A 518 -4.09 -19.17 13.36
C LYS A 518 -3.63 -19.69 11.99
N TYR A 519 -4.18 -19.14 10.90
CA TYR A 519 -3.74 -19.49 9.54
C TYR A 519 -2.27 -19.12 9.31
N LEU A 520 -1.89 -17.91 9.71
CA LEU A 520 -0.53 -17.39 9.59
C LEU A 520 0.46 -18.23 10.40
N ARG A 521 0.10 -18.65 11.61
CA ARG A 521 0.90 -19.58 12.42
C ARG A 521 1.21 -20.85 11.63
N GLY A 522 0.21 -21.53 11.07
CA GLY A 522 0.44 -22.76 10.30
C GLY A 522 1.37 -22.54 9.12
N LYS A 523 1.23 -21.39 8.43
CA LYS A 523 2.11 -20.97 7.33
C LYS A 523 3.56 -20.75 7.79
N LEU A 524 3.75 -20.05 8.91
CA LEU A 524 5.07 -19.75 9.48
C LEU A 524 5.74 -21.01 10.04
N GLU A 525 5.00 -21.89 10.70
CA GLU A 525 5.52 -23.19 11.12
C GLU A 525 5.99 -24.02 9.92
N ALA A 526 5.22 -24.06 8.83
CA ALA A 526 5.62 -24.76 7.62
C ALA A 526 6.88 -24.15 7.00
N TYR A 527 7.00 -22.82 7.00
CA TYR A 527 8.21 -22.11 6.55
C TYR A 527 9.44 -22.50 7.39
N VAL A 528 9.34 -22.44 8.71
CA VAL A 528 10.46 -22.75 9.62
C VAL A 528 10.83 -24.24 9.57
N LYS A 529 9.84 -25.14 9.56
CA LYS A 529 10.08 -26.60 9.49
C LYS A 529 10.90 -27.01 8.26
N HIS A 530 10.83 -26.23 7.17
CA HIS A 530 11.59 -26.44 5.92
C HIS A 530 12.84 -25.54 5.80
N GLY A 531 13.46 -25.15 6.93
CA GLY A 531 14.75 -24.46 6.94
C GLY A 531 14.69 -22.94 7.05
N GLY A 532 13.49 -22.35 7.12
CA GLY A 532 13.33 -20.92 7.30
C GLY A 532 13.79 -20.43 8.69
N ASN A 533 14.40 -19.25 8.75
CA ASN A 533 14.77 -18.60 10.01
C ASN A 533 13.81 -17.46 10.33
N LEU A 534 12.98 -17.63 11.37
CA LEU A 534 11.97 -16.67 11.77
C LEU A 534 12.45 -15.84 12.96
N VAL A 535 12.55 -14.52 12.80
CA VAL A 535 12.87 -13.59 13.89
C VAL A 535 11.65 -12.75 14.23
N LEU A 536 11.25 -12.73 15.50
CA LEU A 536 10.07 -11.99 15.95
C LEU A 536 10.21 -11.48 17.39
N THR A 537 9.23 -10.68 17.82
CA THR A 537 9.14 -10.19 19.20
C THR A 537 8.22 -11.06 20.04
N GLY A 538 8.31 -10.95 21.36
CA GLY A 538 7.54 -11.75 22.29
C GLY A 538 6.03 -11.49 22.22
N GLU A 539 5.60 -10.29 21.79
CA GLU A 539 4.20 -9.99 21.51
C GLU A 539 3.65 -10.82 20.33
N ASN A 540 4.44 -10.98 19.27
CA ASN A 540 4.04 -11.82 18.15
C ASN A 540 4.15 -13.31 18.51
N ALA A 541 5.20 -13.70 19.23
CA ALA A 541 5.42 -15.08 19.64
C ALA A 541 4.30 -15.59 20.55
N ARG A 542 3.80 -14.79 21.49
CA ARG A 542 2.68 -15.21 22.37
C ARG A 542 1.35 -15.39 21.61
N LYS A 543 1.16 -14.66 20.51
CA LYS A 543 -0.03 -14.77 19.64
C LYS A 543 0.05 -16.01 18.75
N LEU A 544 1.22 -16.25 18.15
CA LEU A 544 1.46 -17.36 17.23
C LEU A 544 1.63 -18.69 17.96
N PHE A 545 2.33 -18.70 19.10
CA PHE A 545 2.68 -19.89 19.88
C PHE A 545 2.18 -19.78 21.34
N PRO A 546 0.85 -19.71 21.57
CA PRO A 546 0.28 -19.60 22.91
C PRO A 546 0.72 -20.72 23.86
N GLU A 547 1.05 -21.90 23.33
CA GLU A 547 1.54 -23.05 24.09
C GLU A 547 2.90 -22.83 24.76
N TRP A 548 3.69 -21.83 24.33
CA TRP A 548 4.95 -21.46 25.00
C TRP A 548 4.69 -20.73 26.33
N GLY A 549 3.43 -20.35 26.60
CA GLY A 549 3.02 -19.72 27.85
C GLY A 549 3.71 -18.37 28.08
N ILE A 550 3.98 -17.61 27.03
CA ILE A 550 4.58 -16.27 27.12
C ILE A 550 3.57 -15.30 27.71
N VAL A 551 3.92 -14.67 28.84
CA VAL A 551 3.03 -13.78 29.59
C VAL A 551 3.70 -12.47 29.95
N ASP A 552 2.89 -11.41 30.06
CA ASP A 552 3.33 -10.15 30.66
C ASP A 552 2.97 -10.13 32.15
N ARG A 553 3.99 -10.20 33.04
CA ARG A 553 3.80 -10.15 34.49
C ARG A 553 4.04 -8.80 35.13
N GLY A 554 4.46 -7.79 34.36
CA GLY A 554 4.92 -6.55 34.99
C GLY A 554 6.41 -6.31 34.92
N ASP A 555 7.20 -7.30 34.51
CA ASP A 555 8.66 -7.29 34.65
C ASP A 555 9.31 -6.17 33.83
N LYS A 556 10.35 -5.56 34.39
CA LYS A 556 11.06 -4.42 33.80
C LYS A 556 12.56 -4.62 33.95
N LEU A 557 13.30 -4.20 32.93
CA LEU A 557 14.74 -3.99 32.99
C LEU A 557 14.97 -2.48 32.99
N ALA A 558 15.70 -1.94 33.96
CA ALA A 558 15.97 -0.52 34.02
C ALA A 558 17.04 -0.13 32.99
N GLY A 559 16.95 1.08 32.42
CA GLY A 559 18.04 1.61 31.60
C GLY A 559 19.35 1.69 32.41
N GLY A 560 20.44 1.21 31.82
CA GLY A 560 21.76 1.10 32.43
C GLY A 560 22.10 -0.29 32.99
N GLU A 561 21.16 -1.24 33.01
CA GLU A 561 21.43 -2.63 33.41
C GLU A 561 22.17 -3.39 32.29
N SER A 562 23.05 -4.31 32.69
CA SER A 562 23.84 -5.16 31.80
C SER A 562 23.06 -6.41 31.40
N VAL A 563 23.17 -6.82 30.14
CA VAL A 563 22.61 -8.06 29.59
C VAL A 563 23.79 -8.96 29.24
N GLU A 564 23.82 -10.12 29.88
CA GLU A 564 24.81 -11.16 29.65
C GLU A 564 24.39 -11.97 28.41
N TRP A 565 25.32 -12.15 27.49
CA TRP A 565 25.21 -13.05 26.35
C TRP A 565 25.87 -14.38 26.69
N GLY A 566 25.39 -15.46 26.08
CA GLY A 566 25.93 -16.80 26.41
C GLY A 566 27.40 -17.02 26.01
N ASP A 567 27.98 -16.13 25.19
CA ASP A 567 29.43 -16.06 24.92
C ASP A 567 30.24 -15.36 26.02
N GLY A 568 29.58 -14.83 27.06
CA GLY A 568 30.18 -14.08 28.15
C GLY A 568 30.33 -12.57 27.86
N GLU A 569 29.90 -12.09 26.69
CA GLU A 569 29.86 -10.64 26.43
C GLU A 569 28.74 -9.97 27.23
N GLU A 570 29.03 -8.76 27.70
CA GLU A 570 28.06 -7.91 28.37
C GLU A 570 27.64 -6.74 27.45
N LEU A 571 26.33 -6.49 27.39
CA LEU A 571 25.75 -5.37 26.65
C LEU A 571 24.82 -4.56 27.56
N VAL A 572 24.98 -3.25 27.59
CA VAL A 572 24.15 -2.38 28.42
C VAL A 572 22.90 -1.92 27.66
N GLU A 573 21.72 -2.12 28.25
CA GLU A 573 20.48 -1.59 27.70
C GLU A 573 20.30 -0.11 28.10
N PRO A 574 20.27 0.84 27.15
CA PRO A 574 20.30 2.27 27.48
C PRO A 574 18.95 2.79 28.01
N ASN A 575 17.85 2.07 27.80
CA ASN A 575 16.50 2.52 28.10
C ASN A 575 15.72 1.45 28.88
N ASP A 576 14.76 1.88 29.71
CA ASP A 576 13.85 0.96 30.40
C ASP A 576 13.15 0.02 29.40
N LEU A 577 13.26 -1.29 29.61
CA LEU A 577 12.57 -2.31 28.82
C LEU A 577 11.44 -2.97 29.61
N ARG A 578 10.41 -3.37 28.87
CA ARG A 578 9.40 -4.32 29.34
C ARG A 578 9.85 -5.70 28.90
N VAL A 579 9.90 -6.67 29.82
CA VAL A 579 10.36 -8.03 29.52
C VAL A 579 9.21 -9.01 29.78
N LEU A 580 8.97 -9.90 28.82
CA LEU A 580 7.98 -10.97 28.91
C LEU A 580 8.63 -12.24 29.45
N ARG A 581 7.83 -13.09 30.09
CA ARG A 581 8.31 -14.35 30.64
C ARG A 581 7.76 -15.53 29.83
N ILE A 582 8.65 -16.40 29.37
CA ILE A 582 8.30 -17.69 28.80
C ILE A 582 8.17 -18.72 29.93
N ASN A 583 7.01 -19.38 30.03
CA ASN A 583 6.75 -20.35 31.11
C ASN A 583 6.94 -21.81 30.65
N ALA A 584 6.76 -22.08 29.35
CA ALA A 584 6.94 -23.39 28.76
C ALA A 584 7.91 -23.26 27.59
N MET A 585 9.22 -23.38 27.89
CA MET A 585 10.24 -23.39 26.85
C MET A 585 10.06 -24.65 25.98
N PRO A 586 9.99 -24.53 24.64
CA PRO A 586 9.93 -25.68 23.75
C PRO A 586 11.18 -26.54 23.81
N GLU A 587 11.08 -27.79 23.38
CA GLU A 587 12.20 -28.72 23.33
C GLU A 587 13.37 -28.16 22.49
N GLY A 588 14.58 -28.21 23.04
CA GLY A 588 15.78 -27.67 22.40
C GLY A 588 15.89 -26.14 22.43
N GLY A 589 14.92 -25.43 23.03
CA GLY A 589 14.98 -23.98 23.19
C GLY A 589 16.10 -23.53 24.14
N LYS A 590 16.81 -22.45 23.77
CA LYS A 590 17.91 -21.87 24.56
C LYS A 590 17.70 -20.37 24.79
N ILE A 591 18.19 -19.89 25.94
CA ILE A 591 18.29 -18.45 26.23
C ILE A 591 19.64 -17.98 25.72
N VAL A 592 19.65 -16.97 24.85
CA VAL A 592 20.87 -16.45 24.20
C VAL A 592 21.38 -15.19 24.89
N ALA A 593 20.47 -14.40 25.44
CA ALA A 593 20.79 -13.21 26.22
C ALA A 593 19.84 -13.11 27.41
N GLU A 594 20.38 -12.81 28.59
CA GLU A 594 19.61 -12.67 29.82
C GLU A 594 20.14 -11.58 30.75
N ASN A 595 19.33 -11.24 31.74
CA ASN A 595 19.75 -10.43 32.87
C ASN A 595 19.12 -10.99 34.15
N ASP A 596 19.95 -11.41 35.10
CA ASP A 596 19.52 -11.99 36.39
C ASP A 596 18.45 -13.09 36.22
N GLY A 597 18.65 -14.01 35.26
CA GLY A 597 17.72 -15.10 34.93
C GLY A 597 16.44 -14.66 34.20
N ARG A 598 16.34 -13.40 33.77
CA ARG A 598 15.29 -12.91 32.86
C ARG A 598 15.79 -13.06 31.42
N ALA A 599 15.17 -13.93 30.64
CA ALA A 599 15.51 -14.06 29.21
C ALA A 599 15.13 -12.79 28.43
N LEU A 600 16.08 -12.24 27.68
CA LEU A 600 15.86 -11.14 26.72
C LEU A 600 15.80 -11.65 25.27
N LEU A 601 16.54 -12.72 24.96
CA LEU A 601 16.53 -13.39 23.66
C LEU A 601 16.48 -14.89 23.86
N VAL A 602 15.62 -15.55 23.08
CA VAL A 602 15.51 -17.01 23.05
C VAL A 602 15.55 -17.52 21.62
N GLU A 603 16.15 -18.69 21.42
CA GLU A 603 16.18 -19.41 20.15
C GLU A 603 15.53 -20.77 20.33
N VAL A 604 14.58 -21.11 19.45
CA VAL A 604 13.82 -22.35 19.48
C VAL A 604 13.96 -23.07 18.14
N PRO A 605 14.64 -24.23 18.09
CA PRO A 605 14.71 -25.02 16.87
C PRO A 605 13.34 -25.58 16.50
N MET A 606 13.00 -25.56 15.22
CA MET A 606 11.72 -26.10 14.73
C MET A 606 11.91 -26.73 13.34
N GLY A 607 11.88 -28.05 13.28
CA GLY A 607 12.23 -28.80 12.07
C GLY A 607 13.67 -28.52 11.64
N GLN A 608 13.87 -28.08 10.40
CA GLN A 608 15.19 -27.71 9.87
C GLN A 608 15.57 -26.25 10.13
N GLY A 609 14.64 -25.44 10.63
CA GLY A 609 14.84 -24.00 10.85
C GLY A 609 14.89 -23.59 12.31
N MET A 610 14.83 -22.28 12.53
CA MET A 610 14.97 -21.65 13.84
C MET A 610 13.94 -20.55 14.04
N VAL A 611 13.42 -20.43 15.26
CA VAL A 611 12.65 -19.27 15.71
C VAL A 611 13.44 -18.48 16.75
N THR A 612 13.79 -17.24 16.46
CA THR A 612 14.47 -16.33 17.41
C THR A 612 13.48 -15.28 17.92
N VAL A 613 13.33 -15.19 19.24
CA VAL A 613 12.37 -14.27 19.88
C VAL A 613 13.08 -13.27 20.76
N SER A 614 12.87 -11.97 20.49
CA SER A 614 13.11 -10.93 21.50
C SER A 614 12.01 -10.97 22.53
N MET A 615 12.33 -11.24 23.79
CA MET A 615 11.37 -11.32 24.90
C MET A 615 10.86 -9.95 25.34
N THR A 616 11.27 -8.87 24.68
CA THR A 616 10.58 -7.58 24.80
C THR A 616 9.31 -7.59 23.92
N PRO A 617 8.17 -7.01 24.36
CA PRO A 617 6.92 -7.12 23.61
C PRO A 617 7.06 -6.70 22.14
N TYR A 618 7.64 -5.53 21.88
CA TYR A 618 7.78 -4.97 20.54
C TYR A 618 9.23 -4.68 20.16
N GLY A 619 10.23 -5.32 20.78
CA GLY A 619 11.63 -5.06 20.42
C GLY A 619 12.15 -3.68 20.84
N ILE A 620 11.39 -2.89 21.62
CA ILE A 620 11.63 -1.45 21.86
C ILE A 620 11.50 -1.08 23.34
N ASN A 621 12.02 0.08 23.71
CA ASN A 621 11.89 0.64 25.06
C ASN A 621 10.43 0.80 25.54
N GLN A 622 10.25 0.68 26.85
CA GLN A 622 8.94 0.73 27.50
C GLN A 622 8.37 2.14 27.52
N ARG A 623 9.14 3.14 27.97
CA ARG A 623 8.63 4.51 28.19
C ARG A 623 8.78 5.36 26.94
N VAL A 624 7.78 6.19 26.64
CA VAL A 624 7.88 7.23 25.60
C VAL A 624 9.02 8.17 25.97
N LEU A 625 10.05 8.23 25.12
CA LEU A 625 11.15 9.18 25.31
C LEU A 625 10.75 10.57 24.79
N PRO A 626 11.21 11.65 25.46
CA PRO A 626 11.00 13.00 24.96
C PRO A 626 11.74 13.18 23.63
N VAL A 627 11.01 13.62 22.60
CA VAL A 627 11.60 13.96 21.30
C VAL A 627 11.74 15.47 21.20
N GLU A 628 12.99 15.93 21.20
CA GLU A 628 13.25 17.34 20.96
C GLU A 628 12.90 17.72 19.53
N LYS A 629 12.10 18.77 19.40
CA LYS A 629 11.70 19.31 18.11
C LYS A 629 12.88 20.05 17.48
N PRO A 630 13.30 19.70 16.26
CA PRO A 630 14.43 20.36 15.61
C PRO A 630 14.10 21.82 15.27
N LYS A 631 15.14 22.66 15.25
CA LYS A 631 15.05 24.08 14.89
C LYS A 631 15.50 24.28 13.46
N LEU A 632 14.82 25.18 12.76
CA LEU A 632 15.26 25.63 11.45
C LEU A 632 16.49 26.53 11.65
N VAL A 633 17.58 26.18 10.98
CA VAL A 633 18.82 26.96 10.94
C VAL A 633 19.11 27.38 9.50
N LYS A 634 19.86 28.48 9.38
CA LYS A 634 20.34 28.98 8.11
C LYS A 634 21.80 28.61 7.98
N LYS A 635 22.14 27.85 6.93
CA LYS A 635 23.51 27.48 6.58
C LYS A 635 23.95 28.33 5.40
N GLN A 636 25.01 29.11 5.58
CA GLN A 636 25.67 29.82 4.49
C GLN A 636 26.56 28.82 3.76
N VAL A 637 26.41 28.70 2.44
CA VAL A 637 27.34 27.94 1.59
C VAL A 637 27.65 28.76 0.35
N GLY A 638 28.89 29.23 0.24
CA GLY A 638 29.26 30.28 -0.71
C GLY A 638 28.46 31.56 -0.44
N ASP A 639 27.87 32.15 -1.48
CA ASP A 639 27.01 33.34 -1.40
C ASP A 639 25.53 33.03 -1.11
N GLU A 640 25.12 31.77 -1.09
CA GLU A 640 23.73 31.36 -0.88
C GLU A 640 23.45 30.92 0.56
N VAL A 641 22.19 31.11 0.99
CA VAL A 641 21.69 30.71 2.31
C VAL A 641 20.68 29.59 2.15
N PHE A 642 20.98 28.43 2.73
CA PHE A 642 20.08 27.28 2.77
C PHE A 642 19.40 27.18 4.14
N GLU A 643 18.21 26.61 4.17
CA GLU A 643 17.47 26.35 5.41
C GLU A 643 17.42 24.83 5.66
N GLU A 644 17.94 24.42 6.80
CA GLU A 644 17.99 23.02 7.23
C GLU A 644 17.58 22.89 8.70
N ILE A 645 17.51 21.67 9.22
CA ILE A 645 17.31 21.42 10.65
C ILE A 645 18.64 21.33 11.40
N ASP A 646 18.66 21.75 12.67
CA ASP A 646 19.86 21.80 13.51
C ASP A 646 20.36 20.43 14.02
N ARG A 647 19.56 19.37 13.86
CA ARG A 647 19.85 18.04 14.41
C ARG A 647 19.07 16.95 13.70
N LYS A 648 19.56 15.71 13.78
CA LYS A 648 18.86 14.51 13.31
C LYS A 648 17.51 14.34 14.02
N ILE A 649 16.54 13.81 13.31
CA ILE A 649 15.19 13.60 13.84
C ILE A 649 15.23 12.46 14.86
N GLY A 650 14.86 12.78 16.11
CA GLY A 650 14.63 11.77 17.15
C GLY A 650 13.26 11.12 17.06
N ARG A 651 13.09 10.03 17.82
CA ARG A 651 11.85 9.26 17.92
C ARG A 651 11.58 8.83 19.37
N PRO A 652 10.31 8.58 19.75
CA PRO A 652 9.97 8.24 21.12
C PRO A 652 10.33 6.80 21.51
N PHE A 653 10.56 5.93 20.51
CA PHE A 653 10.88 4.52 20.72
C PHE A 653 12.08 4.09 19.86
N TYR A 654 13.07 3.47 20.50
CA TYR A 654 14.26 2.87 19.93
C TYR A 654 14.25 1.36 20.17
N LEU A 655 14.87 0.62 19.25
CA LEU A 655 15.09 -0.82 19.38
C LEU A 655 15.94 -1.10 20.64
N ALA A 656 15.62 -2.19 21.35
CA ALA A 656 16.47 -2.71 22.42
C ALA A 656 17.85 -3.07 21.84
N GLU A 657 18.93 -2.72 22.53
CA GLU A 657 20.28 -2.93 22.00
C GLU A 657 20.61 -4.43 21.92
N SER A 658 20.07 -5.26 22.82
CA SER A 658 20.15 -6.72 22.71
C SER A 658 19.52 -7.23 21.41
N PHE A 659 18.31 -6.75 21.07
CA PHE A 659 17.65 -7.15 19.84
C PHE A 659 18.36 -6.61 18.60
N LYS A 660 18.89 -5.39 18.65
CA LYS A 660 19.71 -4.82 17.58
C LYS A 660 20.98 -5.63 17.32
N LYS A 661 21.70 -6.05 18.37
CA LYS A 661 22.87 -6.95 18.25
C LYS A 661 22.47 -8.30 17.62
N CYS A 662 21.32 -8.86 17.99
CA CYS A 662 20.81 -10.08 17.36
C CYS A 662 20.56 -9.90 15.86
N LEU A 663 19.90 -8.81 15.45
CA LEU A 663 19.67 -8.53 14.03
C LEU A 663 20.99 -8.32 13.30
N ASP A 664 21.90 -7.51 13.84
CA ASP A 664 23.23 -7.26 13.27
C ASP A 664 24.00 -8.56 13.01
N SER A 665 24.06 -9.46 13.99
CA SER A 665 24.73 -10.76 13.84
C SER A 665 24.10 -11.60 12.72
N LYS A 666 22.77 -11.77 12.72
CA LYS A 666 22.09 -12.62 11.72
C LYS A 666 22.14 -12.04 10.30
N LEU A 667 22.09 -10.71 10.16
CA LEU A 667 22.22 -10.04 8.87
C LEU A 667 23.65 -10.11 8.33
N LYS A 668 24.67 -10.15 9.21
CA LYS A 668 26.07 -10.38 8.81
C LYS A 668 26.34 -11.82 8.35
N ASP A 669 25.62 -12.80 8.88
CA ASP A 669 25.75 -14.21 8.48
C ASP A 669 25.21 -14.47 7.07
N ILE A 670 24.06 -13.87 6.75
CA ILE A 670 23.33 -14.19 5.51
C ILE A 670 23.85 -13.44 4.26
N ARG A 671 24.69 -12.42 4.43
CA ARG A 671 25.19 -11.60 3.30
C ARG A 671 26.17 -12.40 2.44
N LEU A 672 26.07 -12.23 1.13
CA LEU A 672 26.96 -12.92 0.18
C LEU A 672 28.35 -12.25 0.08
N PHE A 673 28.35 -10.92 0.13
CA PHE A 673 29.54 -10.08 0.10
C PHE A 673 29.47 -9.07 1.23
N ASN A 674 30.63 -8.66 1.71
CA ASN A 674 30.78 -7.57 2.66
C ASN A 674 31.60 -6.44 2.02
N LEU A 675 31.20 -5.19 2.26
CA LEU A 675 32.07 -4.04 2.08
C LEU A 675 32.73 -3.74 3.44
N SER A 676 34.04 -3.52 3.47
CA SER A 676 34.74 -3.16 4.71
C SER A 676 34.30 -1.83 5.35
N ASN A 677 33.36 -1.11 4.74
CA ASN A 677 32.86 0.20 5.19
C ASN A 677 31.33 0.25 5.14
N ASP A 678 30.71 0.36 6.31
CA ASP A 678 29.25 0.41 6.48
C ASP A 678 28.61 1.74 6.04
N ARG A 679 29.42 2.75 5.67
CA ARG A 679 28.96 4.05 5.12
C ARG A 679 28.73 4.03 3.62
N LEU A 680 28.88 2.87 2.99
CA LEU A 680 28.60 2.67 1.59
C LEU A 680 27.33 1.87 1.41
N ALA A 681 26.77 1.97 0.21
CA ALA A 681 25.67 1.12 -0.18
C ALA A 681 26.05 0.20 -1.33
N TYR A 682 25.43 -0.97 -1.39
CA TYR A 682 25.72 -1.94 -2.44
C TYR A 682 24.56 -2.88 -2.76
N VAL A 683 24.55 -3.36 -4.00
CA VAL A 683 23.59 -4.33 -4.52
C VAL A 683 24.38 -5.50 -5.11
N THR A 684 23.94 -6.73 -4.82
CA THR A 684 24.53 -7.95 -5.36
C THR A 684 23.56 -8.62 -6.31
N THR A 685 24.01 -8.95 -7.52
CA THR A 685 23.27 -9.74 -8.49
C THR A 685 24.07 -11.00 -8.87
N ARG A 686 23.36 -12.09 -9.18
CA ARG A 686 23.95 -13.36 -9.61
C ARG A 686 23.70 -13.57 -11.10
N LYS A 687 24.77 -13.65 -11.89
CA LYS A 687 24.72 -13.92 -13.34
C LYS A 687 24.68 -15.41 -13.65
N GLY A 688 25.35 -16.21 -12.81
CA GLY A 688 25.51 -17.64 -12.99
C GLY A 688 26.17 -18.28 -11.77
N GLU A 689 26.48 -19.57 -11.85
CA GLU A 689 27.20 -20.27 -10.80
C GLU A 689 28.59 -19.67 -10.57
N GLY A 690 28.84 -19.21 -9.34
CA GLY A 690 30.07 -18.51 -8.96
C GLY A 690 30.31 -17.18 -9.67
N GLU A 691 29.34 -16.62 -10.41
CA GLU A 691 29.47 -15.35 -11.14
C GLU A 691 28.48 -14.30 -10.63
N TYR A 692 29.01 -13.20 -10.09
CA TYR A 692 28.23 -12.13 -9.47
C TYR A 692 28.64 -10.76 -9.99
N TRP A 693 27.70 -9.82 -9.98
CA TRP A 693 28.04 -8.40 -10.02
C TRP A 693 27.74 -7.76 -8.67
N VAL A 694 28.64 -6.90 -8.22
CA VAL A 694 28.49 -6.11 -6.98
C VAL A 694 28.67 -4.64 -7.35
N SER A 695 27.62 -3.85 -7.18
CA SER A 695 27.68 -2.39 -7.37
C SER A 695 27.95 -1.69 -6.04
N VAL A 696 28.86 -0.73 -6.02
CA VAL A 696 29.22 0.08 -4.85
C VAL A 696 28.82 1.53 -5.11
N PHE A 697 28.13 2.15 -4.15
CA PHE A 697 27.65 3.52 -4.21
C PHE A 697 28.21 4.31 -3.02
N ASN A 698 28.82 5.46 -3.31
CA ASN A 698 29.20 6.42 -2.28
C ASN A 698 28.15 7.53 -2.21
N ASP A 699 27.30 7.48 -1.18
CA ASP A 699 26.22 8.46 -0.99
C ASP A 699 26.68 9.78 -0.34
N HIS A 700 27.94 9.82 0.10
CA HIS A 700 28.60 10.95 0.73
C HIS A 700 29.31 11.85 -0.31
N LEU A 701 29.78 13.02 0.13
CA LEU A 701 30.50 13.98 -0.73
C LEU A 701 32.02 13.78 -0.76
N ASN A 702 32.55 12.96 0.15
CA ASN A 702 33.98 12.71 0.28
C ASN A 702 34.30 11.28 -0.17
N GLU A 703 35.56 11.05 -0.50
CA GLU A 703 36.12 9.72 -0.73
C GLU A 703 35.92 8.80 0.48
N GLU A 704 35.58 7.54 0.21
CA GLU A 704 35.38 6.51 1.22
C GLU A 704 36.18 5.24 0.84
N PRO A 705 36.91 4.63 1.78
CA PRO A 705 37.63 3.38 1.52
C PRO A 705 36.66 2.19 1.49
N PHE A 706 36.95 1.18 0.68
CA PHE A 706 36.25 -0.10 0.71
C PHE A 706 37.08 -1.26 0.19
N LYS A 707 36.73 -2.45 0.65
CA LYS A 707 37.19 -3.72 0.11
C LYS A 707 36.00 -4.66 -0.02
N ILE A 708 35.90 -5.34 -1.16
CA ILE A 708 34.90 -6.38 -1.38
C ILE A 708 35.43 -7.70 -0.85
N VAL A 709 34.70 -8.31 0.08
CA VAL A 709 35.05 -9.62 0.67
C VAL A 709 33.90 -10.59 0.44
N SER A 710 34.18 -11.72 -0.24
CA SER A 710 33.20 -12.79 -0.40
C SER A 710 33.04 -13.58 0.90
N GLN A 711 31.80 -13.86 1.29
CA GLN A 711 31.46 -14.76 2.40
C GLN A 711 31.13 -16.18 1.92
N ILE A 712 31.12 -16.39 0.59
CA ILE A 712 30.53 -17.57 -0.04
C ILE A 712 31.52 -18.29 -0.95
N GLY A 713 32.82 -18.12 -0.72
CA GLY A 713 33.88 -18.82 -1.44
C GLY A 713 35.12 -17.97 -1.70
N GLU A 714 36.20 -18.62 -2.09
CA GLU A 714 37.43 -17.93 -2.49
C GLU A 714 37.23 -17.21 -3.83
N VAL A 715 37.60 -15.93 -3.88
CA VAL A 715 37.51 -15.12 -5.09
C VAL A 715 38.61 -15.52 -6.08
N ALA A 716 38.22 -15.86 -7.31
CA ALA A 716 39.13 -16.14 -8.42
C ALA A 716 39.54 -14.85 -9.15
N SER A 717 38.60 -13.94 -9.39
CA SER A 717 38.87 -12.62 -9.97
C SER A 717 37.82 -11.59 -9.55
N ILE A 718 38.26 -10.33 -9.48
CA ILE A 718 37.42 -9.13 -9.37
C ILE A 718 37.81 -8.23 -10.53
N GLU A 719 36.85 -7.87 -11.37
CA GLU A 719 37.04 -7.03 -12.55
C GLU A 719 36.05 -5.88 -12.49
N GLU A 720 36.52 -4.64 -12.48
CA GLU A 720 35.63 -3.47 -12.59
C GLU A 720 35.06 -3.37 -14.00
N ILE A 721 33.77 -3.04 -14.08
CA ILE A 721 33.05 -2.82 -15.34
C ILE A 721 33.14 -1.33 -15.68
N ASP A 722 33.68 -1.03 -16.87
CA ASP A 722 33.64 0.32 -17.44
C ASP A 722 32.18 0.73 -17.72
N LEU A 723 31.74 1.78 -17.03
CA LEU A 723 30.39 2.33 -17.11
C LEU A 723 30.20 3.28 -18.31
N GLU A 724 31.26 3.60 -19.06
CA GLU A 724 31.26 4.46 -20.25
C GLU A 724 30.69 5.88 -19.98
N ASP A 725 30.78 6.34 -18.73
CA ASP A 725 30.14 7.56 -18.24
C ASP A 725 31.04 8.45 -17.38
N ASP A 726 32.35 8.17 -17.30
CA ASP A 726 33.28 8.95 -16.46
C ASP A 726 33.33 10.45 -16.82
N TRP A 727 33.04 10.80 -18.08
CA TRP A 727 32.92 12.19 -18.50
C TRP A 727 31.89 12.98 -17.68
N VAL A 728 30.85 12.32 -17.15
CA VAL A 728 29.81 12.95 -16.32
C VAL A 728 30.40 13.57 -15.05
N LYS A 729 31.50 13.03 -14.53
CA LYS A 729 32.19 13.52 -13.32
C LYS A 729 32.82 14.90 -13.53
N GLN A 730 33.15 15.24 -14.79
CA GLN A 730 33.76 16.52 -15.16
C GLN A 730 32.72 17.61 -15.42
N GLU A 731 31.44 17.27 -15.46
CA GLU A 731 30.37 18.25 -15.62
C GLU A 731 30.26 19.12 -14.37
N LYS A 732 30.17 20.45 -14.56
CA LYS A 732 29.82 21.39 -13.47
C LYS A 732 28.51 21.01 -12.77
N GLY A 733 27.66 20.24 -13.47
CA GLY A 733 26.42 19.67 -12.97
C GLY A 733 26.55 18.45 -12.04
N TYR A 734 27.77 17.97 -11.75
CA TYR A 734 27.97 16.69 -11.05
C TYR A 734 27.57 16.74 -9.58
N TYR A 735 28.06 17.74 -8.83
CA TYR A 735 27.71 17.97 -7.43
C TYR A 735 26.59 19.02 -7.29
N PRO A 736 25.87 19.07 -6.15
CA PRO A 736 24.92 20.14 -5.88
C PRO A 736 25.56 21.54 -6.01
N TYR A 737 24.77 22.57 -6.32
CA TYR A 737 25.29 23.95 -6.54
C TYR A 737 26.12 24.50 -5.37
N CYS A 738 25.77 24.11 -4.15
CA CYS A 738 26.50 24.52 -2.94
C CYS A 738 27.86 23.81 -2.76
N TYR A 739 28.20 22.86 -3.63
CA TYR A 739 29.38 22.02 -3.56
C TYR A 739 30.07 21.91 -4.94
N LEU A 740 29.97 22.96 -5.77
CA LEU A 740 30.60 22.96 -7.10
C LEU A 740 32.14 22.88 -7.04
N ASP A 741 32.74 23.38 -5.96
CA ASP A 741 34.19 23.34 -5.74
C ASP A 741 34.64 22.05 -5.01
N ASN A 742 33.72 21.10 -4.76
CA ASN A 742 34.06 19.83 -4.13
C ASN A 742 34.83 18.96 -5.12
N ASP A 743 36.05 18.54 -4.76
CA ASP A 743 36.83 17.60 -5.57
C ASP A 743 36.32 16.15 -5.42
N GLY A 744 35.73 15.82 -4.27
CA GLY A 744 35.17 14.51 -3.95
C GLY A 744 36.21 13.40 -3.77
N GLY A 745 37.50 13.73 -3.82
CA GLY A 745 38.60 12.77 -3.90
C GLY A 745 38.59 11.94 -5.18
N GLU A 746 39.34 10.84 -5.18
CA GLU A 746 39.53 9.98 -6.36
C GLU A 746 39.05 8.55 -6.07
N SER A 747 38.69 7.82 -7.13
CA SER A 747 38.38 6.38 -7.04
C SER A 747 39.64 5.61 -7.45
N ASP A 748 40.12 4.71 -6.59
CA ASP A 748 41.26 3.84 -6.90
C ASP A 748 40.94 2.34 -6.65
N GLU A 749 41.93 1.48 -6.41
CA GLU A 749 41.69 0.07 -6.13
C GLU A 749 40.93 -0.18 -4.81
N ASP A 750 41.15 0.67 -3.80
CA ASP A 750 40.68 0.50 -2.43
C ASP A 750 39.75 1.65 -1.96
N SER A 751 39.43 2.63 -2.82
CA SER A 751 38.56 3.76 -2.49
C SER A 751 37.55 4.13 -3.59
N ILE A 752 36.47 4.80 -3.19
CA ILE A 752 35.47 5.35 -4.11
C ILE A 752 35.26 6.84 -3.83
N ALA A 753 35.38 7.66 -4.87
CA ALA A 753 35.14 9.10 -4.80
C ALA A 753 33.71 9.43 -4.31
N GLY A 754 33.57 10.58 -3.67
CA GLY A 754 32.28 11.12 -3.24
C GLY A 754 31.30 11.21 -4.41
N GLY A 755 30.05 10.81 -4.20
CA GLY A 755 29.04 10.88 -5.25
C GLY A 755 29.13 9.82 -6.35
N ASP A 756 30.12 8.91 -6.29
CA ASP A 756 30.44 7.98 -7.37
C ASP A 756 29.67 6.64 -7.27
N THR A 757 29.79 5.84 -8.33
CA THR A 757 29.22 4.50 -8.51
C THR A 757 30.22 3.65 -9.29
N ARG A 758 30.46 2.44 -8.81
CA ARG A 758 31.33 1.44 -9.44
C ARG A 758 30.64 0.09 -9.46
N ILE A 759 30.91 -0.75 -10.48
CA ILE A 759 30.34 -2.10 -10.58
C ILE A 759 31.45 -3.10 -10.84
N PHE A 760 31.48 -4.18 -10.07
CA PHE A 760 32.50 -5.22 -10.15
C PHE A 760 31.90 -6.55 -10.54
N LYS A 761 32.47 -7.19 -11.55
CA LYS A 761 32.27 -8.60 -11.86
C LYS A 761 33.17 -9.44 -10.98
N ILE A 762 32.58 -10.35 -10.22
CA ILE A 762 33.28 -11.25 -9.31
C ILE A 762 33.07 -12.67 -9.77
N ARG A 763 34.17 -13.41 -9.90
CA ARG A 763 34.16 -14.85 -10.14
C ARG A 763 34.73 -15.57 -8.93
N LEU A 764 34.03 -16.57 -8.42
CA LEU A 764 34.51 -17.44 -7.35
C LEU A 764 35.20 -18.66 -7.93
N LYS A 765 36.21 -19.19 -7.22
CA LYS A 765 36.79 -20.50 -7.54
C LYS A 765 35.77 -21.62 -7.31
N ARG A 766 34.93 -21.45 -6.28
CA ARG A 766 33.82 -22.33 -5.92
C ARG A 766 32.78 -21.52 -5.15
N GLU A 767 31.52 -21.63 -5.55
CA GLU A 767 30.38 -21.08 -4.80
C GLU A 767 30.05 -22.03 -3.63
N LEU A 768 30.01 -21.49 -2.42
CA LEU A 768 29.65 -22.20 -1.19
C LEU A 768 28.22 -21.89 -0.72
N ALA A 769 27.55 -20.91 -1.32
CA ALA A 769 26.17 -20.59 -1.01
C ALA A 769 25.22 -21.70 -1.46
N GLU A 770 24.19 -21.97 -0.66
CA GLU A 770 23.14 -22.92 -1.05
C GLU A 770 22.28 -22.35 -2.18
N VAL A 771 22.03 -23.14 -3.22
CA VAL A 771 21.15 -22.74 -4.32
C VAL A 771 19.72 -23.12 -3.99
N MET A 772 18.88 -22.12 -3.74
CA MET A 772 17.47 -22.32 -3.42
C MET A 772 16.69 -22.84 -4.64
N PRO A 773 15.66 -23.69 -4.44
CA PRO A 773 14.83 -24.19 -5.53
C PRO A 773 13.87 -23.12 -6.07
N ASP A 774 13.33 -23.39 -7.26
CA ASP A 774 12.34 -22.53 -7.93
C ASP A 774 10.97 -22.65 -7.23
N TYR A 775 10.77 -21.88 -6.15
CA TYR A 775 9.51 -21.85 -5.43
C TYR A 775 8.41 -21.15 -6.24
N LYS A 776 7.42 -21.94 -6.67
CA LYS A 776 6.29 -21.48 -7.48
C LYS A 776 5.08 -21.19 -6.60
N PRO A 777 4.43 -20.03 -6.72
CA PRO A 777 3.15 -19.77 -6.07
C PRO A 777 2.12 -20.86 -6.40
N ASN A 778 1.27 -21.18 -5.43
CA ASN A 778 0.27 -22.23 -5.56
C ASN A 778 -0.83 -21.80 -6.54
N ALA A 779 -1.35 -22.76 -7.31
CA ALA A 779 -2.51 -22.52 -8.16
C ALA A 779 -3.76 -22.26 -7.29
N ARG A 780 -4.64 -21.36 -7.75
CA ARG A 780 -5.95 -21.15 -7.12
C ARG A 780 -6.77 -22.46 -7.16
N PRO A 781 -7.34 -22.93 -6.04
CA PRO A 781 -8.06 -24.20 -5.99
C PRO A 781 -9.50 -24.09 -6.53
N VAL A 782 -9.64 -24.06 -7.85
CA VAL A 782 -10.92 -23.89 -8.58
C VAL A 782 -11.98 -24.95 -8.30
N LYS A 783 -11.65 -26.06 -7.64
CA LYS A 783 -12.60 -27.11 -7.25
C LYS A 783 -13.04 -27.04 -5.80
N ARG A 784 -12.54 -26.07 -5.02
CA ARG A 784 -12.93 -25.88 -3.62
C ARG A 784 -13.72 -24.59 -3.47
N LEU A 785 -14.96 -24.69 -2.98
CA LEU A 785 -15.86 -23.55 -2.80
C LEU A 785 -16.26 -23.41 -1.34
N LEU A 786 -16.53 -22.18 -0.92
CA LEU A 786 -17.10 -21.87 0.39
C LEU A 786 -18.61 -21.66 0.26
N ALA A 787 -19.44 -22.42 0.98
CA ALA A 787 -20.87 -22.13 1.02
C ALA A 787 -21.13 -20.86 1.82
N LEU A 788 -21.97 -19.99 1.27
CA LEU A 788 -22.44 -18.79 1.94
C LEU A 788 -23.95 -18.86 2.08
N LYS A 789 -24.42 -18.44 3.25
CA LYS A 789 -25.84 -18.27 3.54
C LYS A 789 -26.46 -17.13 2.74
N TYR A 790 -25.71 -16.06 2.55
CA TYR A 790 -26.09 -14.86 1.80
C TYR A 790 -24.91 -14.39 0.93
N LEU A 791 -25.19 -13.84 -0.26
CA LEU A 791 -24.17 -13.24 -1.15
C LEU A 791 -23.88 -11.77 -0.85
N GLN A 792 -24.70 -11.15 0.00
CA GLN A 792 -24.51 -9.81 0.48
C GLN A 792 -23.09 -9.60 1.03
N GLY A 793 -22.46 -8.50 0.61
CA GLY A 793 -21.15 -8.10 1.11
C GLY A 793 -20.02 -9.08 0.75
N LEU A 794 -20.19 -9.93 -0.28
CA LEU A 794 -19.21 -10.94 -0.66
C LEU A 794 -17.80 -10.34 -0.87
N ARG A 795 -17.72 -9.18 -1.55
CA ARG A 795 -16.46 -8.47 -1.75
C ARG A 795 -15.79 -8.11 -0.43
N GLN A 796 -16.56 -7.58 0.52
CA GLN A 796 -16.11 -7.20 1.87
C GLN A 796 -15.61 -8.44 2.61
N LYS A 797 -16.39 -9.55 2.61
CA LYS A 797 -16.01 -10.81 3.25
C LYS A 797 -14.69 -11.37 2.70
N ILE A 798 -14.55 -11.46 1.38
CA ILE A 798 -13.28 -11.90 0.76
C ILE A 798 -12.15 -10.92 1.06
N ALA A 799 -12.41 -9.61 1.10
CA ALA A 799 -11.38 -8.63 1.43
C ALA A 799 -10.86 -8.78 2.87
N LEU A 800 -11.73 -9.19 3.81
CA LEU A 800 -11.42 -9.52 5.21
C LEU A 800 -10.67 -10.85 5.37
N TRP A 801 -10.68 -11.69 4.35
CA TRP A 801 -10.00 -12.98 4.31
C TRP A 801 -8.86 -12.93 3.30
N PRO A 802 -7.74 -12.30 3.63
CA PRO A 802 -6.68 -12.07 2.66
C PRO A 802 -6.11 -13.33 2.02
N SER A 803 -6.19 -14.47 2.69
CA SER A 803 -5.80 -15.78 2.14
C SER A 803 -6.93 -16.56 1.45
N PHE A 804 -8.10 -15.95 1.19
CA PHE A 804 -9.26 -16.61 0.55
C PHE A 804 -8.89 -17.37 -0.73
N PHE A 805 -8.16 -16.74 -1.65
CA PHE A 805 -7.79 -17.34 -2.93
C PHE A 805 -6.64 -18.36 -2.84
N GLU A 806 -5.99 -18.49 -1.68
CA GLU A 806 -5.07 -19.61 -1.42
C GLU A 806 -5.84 -20.92 -1.24
N GLU A 807 -7.05 -20.85 -0.67
CA GLU A 807 -7.83 -22.02 -0.25
C GLU A 807 -9.11 -22.25 -1.04
N PHE A 808 -9.66 -21.23 -1.71
CA PHE A 808 -10.93 -21.32 -2.44
C PHE A 808 -10.88 -20.73 -3.86
N GLY A 809 -11.58 -21.41 -4.77
CA GLY A 809 -11.88 -20.97 -6.13
C GLY A 809 -13.09 -20.04 -6.22
N GLY A 810 -13.95 -20.03 -5.20
CA GLY A 810 -15.18 -19.25 -5.22
C GLY A 810 -16.15 -19.67 -4.13
N VAL A 811 -17.43 -19.42 -4.34
CA VAL A 811 -18.49 -19.63 -3.35
C VAL A 811 -19.65 -20.43 -3.90
N LYS A 812 -20.40 -21.06 -3.00
CA LYS A 812 -21.70 -21.68 -3.27
C LYS A 812 -22.78 -20.88 -2.55
N VAL A 813 -23.89 -20.60 -3.23
CA VAL A 813 -25.06 -19.90 -2.67
C VAL A 813 -26.34 -20.70 -2.97
N SER A 814 -27.39 -20.55 -2.17
CA SER A 814 -28.72 -21.06 -2.54
C SER A 814 -29.40 -20.19 -3.61
N GLY A 815 -30.33 -20.76 -4.38
CA GLY A 815 -31.08 -20.03 -5.40
C GLY A 815 -31.93 -18.91 -4.77
N GLN A 816 -32.51 -19.17 -3.60
CA GLN A 816 -33.31 -18.15 -2.92
C GLN A 816 -32.47 -16.98 -2.43
N ALA A 817 -31.30 -17.24 -1.84
CA ALA A 817 -30.40 -16.18 -1.39
C ALA A 817 -29.95 -15.29 -2.56
N LEU A 818 -29.68 -15.87 -3.74
CA LEU A 818 -29.36 -15.10 -4.95
C LEU A 818 -30.53 -14.25 -5.46
N LEU A 819 -31.76 -14.79 -5.45
CA LEU A 819 -32.96 -14.03 -5.83
C LEU A 819 -33.25 -12.85 -4.89
N ASP A 820 -32.91 -13.00 -3.61
CA ASP A 820 -33.13 -11.97 -2.58
C ASP A 820 -32.03 -10.88 -2.60
N THR A 821 -30.94 -11.09 -3.34
CA THR A 821 -29.77 -10.18 -3.37
C THR A 821 -29.96 -8.98 -4.31
N ASP A 822 -29.85 -7.78 -3.74
CA ASP A 822 -29.74 -6.52 -4.49
C ASP A 822 -28.28 -6.18 -4.80
N PHE A 823 -27.79 -6.60 -5.96
CA PHE A 823 -26.41 -6.34 -6.36
C PHE A 823 -26.06 -4.85 -6.36
N ILE A 824 -24.85 -4.55 -5.88
CA ILE A 824 -24.18 -3.28 -6.12
C ILE A 824 -23.35 -3.46 -7.39
N GLU A 825 -23.53 -2.58 -8.39
CA GLU A 825 -22.82 -2.65 -9.68
C GLU A 825 -21.30 -2.80 -9.51
N GLN A 826 -20.71 -2.07 -8.55
CA GLN A 826 -19.29 -2.16 -8.24
C GLN A 826 -18.88 -3.53 -7.67
N ASP A 827 -19.73 -4.16 -6.86
CA ASP A 827 -19.43 -5.49 -6.31
C ASP A 827 -19.55 -6.56 -7.40
N VAL A 828 -20.51 -6.43 -8.32
CA VAL A 828 -20.61 -7.30 -9.51
C VAL A 828 -19.36 -7.16 -10.39
N LYS A 829 -18.96 -5.93 -10.72
CA LYS A 829 -17.71 -5.68 -11.46
C LYS A 829 -16.51 -6.30 -10.74
N TRP A 830 -16.44 -6.17 -9.42
CA TRP A 830 -15.37 -6.75 -8.62
C TRP A 830 -15.38 -8.28 -8.62
N ILE A 831 -16.54 -8.91 -8.44
CA ILE A 831 -16.72 -10.37 -8.45
C ILE A 831 -16.31 -10.93 -9.81
N ASN A 832 -16.79 -10.34 -10.90
CA ASN A 832 -16.50 -10.76 -12.26
C ASN A 832 -15.01 -10.59 -12.59
N ARG A 833 -14.43 -9.42 -12.28
CA ARG A 833 -13.02 -9.12 -12.59
C ARG A 833 -12.01 -9.97 -11.80
N ARG A 834 -12.43 -10.55 -10.67
CA ARG A 834 -11.61 -11.47 -9.86
C ARG A 834 -11.89 -12.94 -10.17
N ASP A 835 -12.75 -13.21 -11.16
CA ASP A 835 -13.20 -14.55 -11.52
C ASP A 835 -13.63 -15.35 -10.29
N VAL A 836 -14.45 -14.76 -9.41
CA VAL A 836 -14.98 -15.46 -8.23
C VAL A 836 -16.06 -16.42 -8.70
N GLN A 837 -15.74 -17.71 -8.77
CA GLN A 837 -16.71 -18.73 -9.20
C GLN A 837 -17.93 -18.74 -8.28
N ILE A 838 -19.13 -18.73 -8.85
CA ILE A 838 -20.39 -18.83 -8.09
C ILE A 838 -21.16 -20.07 -8.54
N LEU A 839 -21.25 -21.06 -7.64
CA LEU A 839 -22.12 -22.22 -7.80
C LEU A 839 -23.48 -21.92 -7.16
N VAL A 840 -24.55 -21.96 -7.96
CA VAL A 840 -25.90 -21.67 -7.49
C VAL A 840 -26.67 -22.96 -7.28
N ASP A 841 -27.14 -23.16 -6.05
CA ASP A 841 -27.94 -24.30 -5.65
C ASP A 841 -29.42 -23.91 -5.57
N GLY A 842 -30.11 -23.99 -6.70
CA GLY A 842 -31.54 -23.65 -6.85
C GLY A 842 -32.50 -24.76 -6.43
N ARG A 843 -32.04 -25.79 -5.69
CA ARG A 843 -32.93 -26.87 -5.20
C ARG A 843 -33.97 -26.37 -4.18
N ASP A 844 -33.77 -25.20 -3.60
CA ASP A 844 -34.71 -24.49 -2.75
C ASP A 844 -35.84 -23.78 -3.54
N ILE A 845 -35.72 -23.66 -4.87
CA ILE A 845 -36.74 -23.06 -5.74
C ILE A 845 -37.63 -24.14 -6.36
N SER A 846 -38.95 -24.01 -6.18
CA SER A 846 -39.94 -25.00 -6.64
C SER A 846 -40.70 -24.61 -7.91
N HIS A 847 -40.78 -23.32 -8.23
CA HIS A 847 -41.57 -22.81 -9.36
C HIS A 847 -40.70 -22.46 -10.57
N GLU A 848 -41.10 -22.91 -11.76
CA GLU A 848 -40.36 -22.70 -13.02
C GLU A 848 -40.09 -21.23 -13.31
N LEU A 849 -41.08 -20.34 -13.13
CA LEU A 849 -40.89 -18.90 -13.34
C LEU A 849 -39.79 -18.31 -12.45
N ASN A 850 -39.69 -18.77 -11.20
CA ASN A 850 -38.65 -18.32 -10.28
C ASN A 850 -37.27 -18.87 -10.67
N ILE A 851 -37.21 -20.06 -11.29
CA ILE A 851 -35.96 -20.60 -11.86
C ILE A 851 -35.52 -19.76 -13.06
N LEU A 852 -36.44 -19.31 -13.91
CA LEU A 852 -36.13 -18.39 -15.01
C LEU A 852 -35.63 -17.03 -14.48
N SER A 853 -36.27 -16.46 -13.46
CA SER A 853 -35.78 -15.24 -12.81
C SER A 853 -34.43 -15.44 -12.11
N LEU A 854 -34.17 -16.63 -11.57
CA LEU A 854 -32.87 -16.99 -11.01
C LEU A 854 -31.79 -17.02 -12.10
N ILE A 855 -32.10 -17.58 -13.28
CA ILE A 855 -31.21 -17.55 -14.45
C ILE A 855 -30.92 -16.10 -14.88
N ASP A 856 -31.93 -15.23 -14.88
CA ASP A 856 -31.72 -13.79 -15.17
C ASP A 856 -30.79 -13.13 -14.13
N LYS A 857 -30.95 -13.46 -12.84
CA LYS A 857 -30.03 -12.98 -11.79
C LYS A 857 -28.63 -13.55 -11.91
N MET A 858 -28.49 -14.80 -12.33
CA MET A 858 -27.18 -15.37 -12.64
C MET A 858 -26.53 -14.68 -13.83
N ASP A 859 -27.29 -14.25 -14.84
CA ASP A 859 -26.77 -13.54 -16.02
C ASP A 859 -26.17 -12.17 -15.68
N GLU A 860 -26.62 -11.53 -14.59
CA GLU A 860 -25.97 -10.32 -14.04
C GLU A 860 -24.57 -10.59 -13.48
N LEU A 861 -24.26 -11.84 -13.12
CA LEU A 861 -22.97 -12.30 -12.61
C LEU A 861 -22.26 -13.18 -13.63
N GLU A 862 -21.24 -12.64 -14.30
CA GLU A 862 -20.54 -13.36 -15.37
C GLU A 862 -19.92 -14.69 -14.90
N THR A 863 -19.60 -14.81 -13.61
CA THR A 863 -18.97 -16.01 -13.03
C THR A 863 -19.97 -17.04 -12.48
N ALA A 864 -21.27 -16.72 -12.45
CA ALA A 864 -22.33 -17.62 -12.00
C ALA A 864 -22.77 -18.57 -13.12
N LYS A 865 -21.91 -19.52 -13.49
CA LYS A 865 -22.11 -20.38 -14.67
C LYS A 865 -22.69 -21.76 -14.40
N VAL A 866 -22.92 -22.14 -13.14
CA VAL A 866 -23.43 -23.47 -12.79
C VAL A 866 -24.64 -23.35 -11.88
N LEU A 867 -25.76 -23.93 -12.32
CA LEU A 867 -27.04 -23.96 -11.60
C LEU A 867 -27.46 -25.41 -11.30
N ILE A 868 -27.65 -25.76 -10.03
CA ILE A 868 -28.20 -27.05 -9.61
C ILE A 868 -29.71 -26.92 -9.39
N VAL A 869 -30.51 -27.82 -9.97
CA VAL A 869 -31.99 -27.82 -9.80
C VAL A 869 -32.54 -29.23 -9.58
N LYS A 870 -33.74 -29.31 -8.98
CA LYS A 870 -34.46 -30.58 -8.74
C LYS A 870 -34.96 -31.23 -10.04
N ASN A 871 -35.59 -30.44 -10.90
CA ASN A 871 -36.20 -30.90 -12.14
C ASN A 871 -35.67 -30.07 -13.31
N VAL A 872 -35.22 -30.74 -14.37
CA VAL A 872 -34.76 -30.09 -15.61
C VAL A 872 -35.81 -30.35 -16.70
N ASN A 873 -36.24 -29.29 -17.39
CA ASN A 873 -37.12 -29.37 -18.55
C ASN A 873 -36.51 -28.60 -19.74
N ASN A 874 -37.09 -28.74 -20.93
CA ASN A 874 -36.57 -28.10 -22.15
C ASN A 874 -36.53 -26.56 -22.04
N SER A 875 -37.54 -25.94 -21.42
CA SER A 875 -37.61 -24.49 -21.24
C SER A 875 -36.42 -23.96 -20.43
N ILE A 876 -36.17 -24.57 -19.25
CA ILE A 876 -35.06 -24.22 -18.35
C ILE A 876 -33.72 -24.45 -19.05
N SER A 877 -33.53 -25.61 -19.69
CA SER A 877 -32.28 -25.93 -20.39
C SER A 877 -31.99 -24.97 -21.55
N SER A 878 -32.98 -24.69 -22.41
CA SER A 878 -32.81 -23.77 -23.53
C SER A 878 -32.55 -22.34 -23.07
N TYR A 879 -33.28 -21.88 -22.04
CA TYR A 879 -33.11 -20.52 -21.51
C TYR A 879 -31.73 -20.34 -20.85
N ALA A 880 -31.34 -21.25 -19.95
CA ALA A 880 -30.03 -21.22 -19.32
C ALA A 880 -28.88 -21.30 -20.35
N SER A 881 -29.00 -22.16 -21.37
CA SER A 881 -28.01 -22.29 -22.43
C SER A 881 -27.85 -20.99 -23.24
N SER A 882 -28.93 -20.23 -23.45
CA SER A 882 -28.89 -18.92 -24.12
C SER A 882 -28.08 -17.86 -23.35
N LYS A 883 -27.88 -18.08 -22.05
CA LYS A 883 -27.10 -17.24 -21.14
C LYS A 883 -25.73 -17.85 -20.77
N GLY A 884 -25.40 -19.01 -21.37
CA GLY A 884 -24.16 -19.73 -21.07
C GLY A 884 -24.12 -20.36 -19.68
N ILE A 885 -25.28 -20.67 -19.09
CA ILE A 885 -25.38 -21.29 -17.75
C ILE A 885 -25.60 -22.80 -17.89
N ALA A 886 -24.74 -23.58 -17.25
CA ALA A 886 -24.85 -25.03 -17.18
C ALA A 886 -25.84 -25.45 -16.08
N VAL A 887 -26.91 -26.13 -16.49
CA VAL A 887 -27.91 -26.68 -15.57
C VAL A 887 -27.53 -28.12 -15.21
N VAL A 888 -27.35 -28.39 -13.92
CA VAL A 888 -26.98 -29.70 -13.38
C VAL A 888 -28.17 -30.29 -12.62
N PRO A 889 -28.74 -31.42 -13.08
CA PRO A 889 -29.74 -32.17 -12.33
C PRO A 889 -29.25 -32.58 -10.93
N SER A 890 -30.15 -32.64 -9.95
CA SER A 890 -29.80 -32.92 -8.56
C SER A 890 -29.12 -34.28 -8.34
N ASP A 891 -29.54 -35.31 -9.07
CA ASP A 891 -28.94 -36.65 -9.05
C ASP A 891 -27.48 -36.62 -9.52
N VAL A 892 -27.20 -35.92 -10.63
CA VAL A 892 -25.83 -35.73 -11.14
C VAL A 892 -25.00 -34.87 -10.19
N ALA A 893 -25.59 -33.83 -9.61
CA ALA A 893 -24.92 -32.95 -8.66
C ALA A 893 -24.50 -33.71 -7.39
N ASN A 894 -25.32 -34.63 -6.88
CA ASN A 894 -24.99 -35.44 -5.70
C ASN A 894 -23.79 -36.37 -5.91
N GLU A 895 -23.44 -36.72 -7.15
CA GLU A 895 -22.23 -37.51 -7.47
C GLU A 895 -20.98 -36.63 -7.65
N LYS A 896 -21.16 -35.39 -8.15
CA LYS A 896 -20.06 -34.49 -8.57
C LYS A 896 -19.76 -33.35 -7.60
N VAL A 897 -20.65 -33.07 -6.67
CA VAL A 897 -20.51 -32.02 -5.65
C VAL A 897 -20.61 -32.67 -4.28
N ARG A 898 -19.51 -32.62 -3.53
CA ARG A 898 -19.49 -33.10 -2.13
C ARG A 898 -19.61 -31.91 -1.19
N LEU A 899 -20.57 -32.00 -0.27
CA LEU A 899 -20.67 -31.09 0.85
C LEU A 899 -19.75 -31.61 1.96
N PHE A 900 -18.98 -30.71 2.54
CA PHE A 900 -18.23 -30.95 3.76
C PHE A 900 -18.96 -30.23 4.90
N ASP A 901 -19.41 -30.99 5.89
CA ASP A 901 -20.02 -30.52 7.13
C ASP A 901 -19.44 -31.31 8.33
N ARG A 902 -19.73 -30.86 9.56
CA ARG A 902 -19.25 -31.50 10.80
C ARG A 902 -19.68 -32.96 10.95
N ASP A 903 -20.80 -33.35 10.32
CA ASP A 903 -21.37 -34.68 10.43
C ASP A 903 -20.82 -35.66 9.37
N ASN A 904 -20.13 -35.15 8.33
CA ASN A 904 -19.44 -35.89 7.26
C ASN A 904 -17.96 -35.49 7.15
N ALA A 905 -17.24 -35.48 8.28
CA ALA A 905 -15.83 -35.07 8.35
C ALA A 905 -14.84 -35.99 7.58
N SER A 906 -15.27 -37.16 7.14
CA SER A 906 -14.44 -38.04 6.32
C SER A 906 -14.45 -37.58 4.86
N VAL A 907 -13.26 -37.47 4.26
CA VAL A 907 -12.99 -37.46 2.81
C VAL A 907 -12.76 -36.08 2.18
N VAL A 908 -11.62 -35.47 2.48
CA VAL A 908 -10.82 -34.81 1.43
C VAL A 908 -9.92 -35.87 0.80
N ASP A 909 -10.48 -36.79 0.00
CA ASP A 909 -9.65 -37.66 -0.85
C ASP A 909 -9.15 -36.81 -2.02
N GLU A 910 -7.83 -36.58 -2.09
CA GLU A 910 -7.19 -35.86 -3.20
C GLU A 910 -7.50 -36.46 -4.57
N ARG A 911 -8.03 -37.70 -4.63
CA ARG A 911 -8.48 -38.38 -5.85
C ARG A 911 -9.91 -38.01 -6.29
N PHE A 912 -10.67 -37.24 -5.51
CA PHE A 912 -12.00 -36.80 -5.93
C PHE A 912 -11.91 -35.70 -6.98
N GLU A 913 -12.36 -35.99 -8.20
CA GLU A 913 -12.26 -35.06 -9.32
C GLU A 913 -13.38 -33.99 -9.37
N GLY A 914 -14.40 -34.08 -8.51
CA GLY A 914 -15.54 -33.16 -8.45
C GLY A 914 -15.30 -31.87 -7.64
N ILE A 915 -16.38 -31.14 -7.36
CA ILE A 915 -16.36 -29.90 -6.56
C ILE A 915 -16.54 -30.26 -5.08
N VAL A 916 -15.70 -29.71 -4.21
CA VAL A 916 -15.84 -29.78 -2.76
C VAL A 916 -16.37 -28.44 -2.25
N VAL A 917 -17.47 -28.47 -1.51
CA VAL A 917 -18.10 -27.28 -0.93
C VAL A 917 -17.99 -27.37 0.59
N MET A 918 -17.31 -26.41 1.21
CA MET A 918 -17.31 -26.26 2.66
C MET A 918 -18.62 -25.62 3.10
N ASN A 919 -19.49 -26.40 3.70
CA ASN A 919 -20.88 -26.05 3.94
C ASN A 919 -21.14 -25.73 5.42
N MET A 920 -20.49 -24.69 5.94
CA MET A 920 -20.70 -24.21 7.32
C MET A 920 -20.86 -22.69 7.37
N ASP A 921 -21.43 -22.19 8.47
CA ASP A 921 -21.63 -20.76 8.71
C ASP A 921 -20.36 -20.17 9.33
N TYR A 922 -19.48 -19.63 8.49
CA TYR A 922 -18.19 -19.09 8.93
C TYR A 922 -18.16 -17.57 8.91
N GLU A 923 -17.67 -17.00 10.01
CA GLU A 923 -17.60 -15.55 10.24
C GLU A 923 -16.15 -15.04 10.36
N VAL A 924 -15.22 -15.90 10.76
CA VAL A 924 -13.80 -15.57 10.93
C VAL A 924 -12.96 -16.59 10.17
N TRP A 925 -11.91 -16.12 9.48
CA TRP A 925 -11.03 -16.96 8.68
C TRP A 925 -10.39 -18.10 9.49
N ASP A 926 -10.01 -17.81 10.73
CA ASP A 926 -9.37 -18.76 11.63
C ASP A 926 -10.26 -19.97 11.97
N ASP A 927 -11.58 -19.82 11.92
CA ASP A 927 -12.53 -20.93 12.14
C ASP A 927 -12.65 -21.79 10.87
N ILE A 928 -12.68 -21.14 9.68
CA ILE A 928 -12.60 -21.83 8.39
C ILE A 928 -11.34 -22.70 8.35
N TYR A 929 -10.18 -22.10 8.67
CA TYR A 929 -8.91 -22.79 8.66
C TYR A 929 -8.87 -23.95 9.66
N HIS A 930 -9.39 -23.77 10.88
CA HIS A 930 -9.43 -24.84 11.88
C HIS A 930 -10.21 -26.05 11.36
N ASP A 931 -11.43 -25.82 10.88
CA ASP A 931 -12.30 -26.90 10.39
C ASP A 931 -11.73 -27.56 9.12
N MET A 932 -11.01 -26.80 8.27
CA MET A 932 -10.23 -27.34 7.15
C MET A 932 -9.15 -28.33 7.60
N ARG A 933 -8.47 -28.06 8.71
CA ARG A 933 -7.37 -28.90 9.22
C ARG A 933 -7.89 -30.14 9.95
N VAL A 934 -9.02 -30.02 10.65
CA VAL A 934 -9.76 -31.18 11.18
C VAL A 934 -10.20 -32.09 10.04
N ALA A 935 -10.74 -31.52 8.94
CA ALA A 935 -11.13 -32.28 7.73
C ALA A 935 -9.98 -33.07 7.11
N ALA A 936 -8.77 -32.51 7.15
CA ALA A 936 -7.56 -33.13 6.63
C ALA A 936 -7.00 -34.23 7.56
N GLY A 937 -7.57 -34.42 8.75
CA GLY A 937 -7.05 -35.32 9.77
C GLY A 937 -5.74 -34.82 10.41
N GLU A 938 -5.43 -33.54 10.26
CA GLU A 938 -4.19 -32.91 10.74
C GLU A 938 -4.32 -32.37 12.17
N LEU A 939 -5.55 -32.21 12.66
CA LEU A 939 -5.85 -31.80 14.03
C LEU A 939 -6.84 -32.78 14.65
N ASP A 940 -6.63 -33.11 15.92
CA ASP A 940 -7.62 -33.84 16.71
C ASP A 940 -8.91 -33.01 16.83
N GLU A 941 -10.07 -33.67 16.86
CA GLU A 941 -11.37 -33.04 17.13
C GLU A 941 -11.34 -32.35 18.50
N VAL A 942 -11.00 -31.06 18.53
CA VAL A 942 -11.23 -30.22 19.69
C VAL A 942 -12.53 -29.49 19.46
N VAL A 943 -13.53 -29.86 20.24
CA VAL A 943 -14.83 -29.20 20.32
C VAL A 943 -14.64 -27.76 20.77
N VAL A 944 -14.55 -26.81 19.83
CA VAL A 944 -14.86 -25.40 20.11
C VAL A 944 -16.37 -25.24 20.06
N GLY A 945 -16.99 -25.79 21.11
CA GLY A 945 -18.36 -25.48 21.49
C GLY A 945 -18.33 -24.40 22.55
N ARG A 946 -18.73 -23.19 22.18
CA ARG A 946 -19.45 -22.29 23.08
C ARG A 946 -20.16 -21.22 22.26
N ASP A 947 -21.38 -21.56 21.87
CA ASP A 947 -22.44 -20.57 21.74
C ASP A 947 -22.72 -20.03 23.16
N ILE A 948 -21.90 -19.09 23.61
CA ILE A 948 -22.20 -18.27 24.78
C ILE A 948 -23.23 -17.24 24.35
N ASN A 949 -24.49 -17.65 24.15
CA ASN A 949 -25.67 -16.77 24.19
C ASN A 949 -27.00 -17.54 24.04
N GLN A 950 -27.15 -18.69 24.69
CA GLN A 950 -28.48 -19.25 24.94
C GLN A 950 -28.89 -19.01 26.39
N GLY A 951 -29.88 -18.13 26.54
CA GLY A 951 -30.59 -17.96 27.80
C GLY A 951 -31.01 -16.51 28.06
N ARG A 952 -32.00 -16.01 27.31
CA ARG A 952 -32.98 -15.01 27.78
C ARG A 952 -34.12 -14.90 26.76
N ASP A 953 -35.21 -15.60 27.04
CA ASP A 953 -36.48 -15.42 26.36
C ASP A 953 -37.22 -14.16 26.84
N ALA A 954 -38.16 -13.72 26.00
CA ALA A 954 -38.68 -12.37 25.83
C ALA A 954 -39.49 -11.75 26.99
N GLY A 955 -39.26 -10.44 27.13
CA GLY A 955 -39.94 -9.42 27.92
C GLY A 955 -39.07 -8.15 27.81
N ASP A 956 -39.64 -6.93 27.76
CA ASP A 956 -38.93 -5.66 27.48
C ASP A 956 -37.55 -5.60 28.17
N MET A 957 -36.48 -5.88 27.42
CA MET A 957 -35.12 -5.99 27.99
C MET A 957 -34.46 -4.61 28.15
N VAL A 958 -34.95 -3.60 27.42
CA VAL A 958 -34.50 -2.22 27.54
C VAL A 958 -35.05 -1.63 28.84
N ASP A 959 -34.16 -1.23 29.73
CA ASP A 959 -34.54 -0.50 30.93
C ASP A 959 -35.18 0.85 30.54
N ALA A 960 -36.38 1.13 31.06
CA ALA A 960 -37.13 2.35 30.79
C ALA A 960 -36.32 3.63 31.09
N LYS A 961 -35.36 3.58 32.02
CA LYS A 961 -34.47 4.73 32.33
C LYS A 961 -33.50 5.06 31.20
N ASN A 962 -33.23 4.11 30.29
CA ASN A 962 -32.27 4.23 29.20
C ASN A 962 -32.93 4.21 27.81
N ALA A 963 -34.26 4.20 27.72
CA ALA A 963 -35.01 4.09 26.47
C ALA A 963 -34.62 5.14 25.41
N LYS A 964 -34.18 6.34 25.85
CA LYS A 964 -33.72 7.44 24.98
C LYS A 964 -32.20 7.47 24.74
N ARG A 965 -31.42 6.50 25.25
CA ARG A 965 -29.98 6.40 24.99
C ARG A 965 -29.74 5.49 23.79
N MET A 966 -28.96 5.97 22.82
CA MET A 966 -28.68 5.27 21.59
C MET A 966 -27.19 5.17 21.32
N LEU A 967 -26.77 4.07 20.68
CA LEU A 967 -25.39 3.85 20.25
C LEU A 967 -25.28 3.88 18.73
N ALA A 968 -24.29 4.59 18.18
CA ALA A 968 -24.02 4.55 16.75
C ALA A 968 -23.21 3.29 16.36
N LEU A 969 -23.84 2.37 15.64
CA LEU A 969 -23.20 1.18 15.09
C LEU A 969 -22.63 1.50 13.70
N ARG A 970 -21.30 1.50 13.57
CA ARG A 970 -20.57 1.87 12.35
C ARG A 970 -19.91 0.65 11.71
N GLY A 971 -19.97 0.54 10.39
CA GLY A 971 -19.27 -0.49 9.61
C GLY A 971 -19.76 -1.92 9.83
N ILE A 972 -21.02 -2.10 10.21
CA ILE A 972 -21.59 -3.42 10.54
C ILE A 972 -21.96 -4.23 9.28
N ASP A 973 -21.82 -5.54 9.39
CA ASP A 973 -22.23 -6.56 8.43
C ASP A 973 -23.36 -7.45 8.96
N ASP A 974 -23.44 -7.62 10.29
CA ASP A 974 -24.56 -8.24 10.99
C ASP A 974 -25.06 -7.38 12.17
N PHE A 975 -26.33 -6.98 12.10
CA PHE A 975 -26.98 -6.15 13.10
C PHE A 975 -27.04 -6.80 14.49
N LYS A 976 -27.51 -8.04 14.57
CA LYS A 976 -27.71 -8.73 15.85
C LYS A 976 -26.39 -8.92 16.58
N LYS A 977 -25.35 -9.34 15.85
CA LYS A 977 -23.99 -9.51 16.37
C LYS A 977 -23.42 -8.19 16.89
N ALA A 978 -23.57 -7.10 16.13
CA ALA A 978 -23.05 -5.79 16.52
C ALA A 978 -23.71 -5.24 17.80
N VAL A 979 -24.98 -5.56 18.04
CA VAL A 979 -25.67 -5.25 19.30
C VAL A 979 -25.17 -6.14 20.44
N LEU A 980 -25.14 -7.47 20.22
CA LEU A 980 -24.75 -8.44 21.25
C LEU A 980 -23.27 -8.40 21.62
N SER A 981 -22.42 -7.82 20.78
CA SER A 981 -21.00 -7.62 21.09
C SER A 981 -20.77 -6.47 22.08
N GLN A 982 -21.79 -5.67 22.39
CA GLN A 982 -21.68 -4.60 23.37
C GLN A 982 -21.99 -5.16 24.76
N ASN A 983 -21.07 -4.96 25.71
CA ASN A 983 -21.28 -5.39 27.09
C ASN A 983 -22.51 -4.70 27.68
N GLU A 984 -23.41 -5.50 28.25
CA GLU A 984 -24.62 -5.04 28.95
C GLU A 984 -25.48 -4.07 28.10
N PHE A 985 -25.52 -4.27 26.78
CA PHE A 985 -26.21 -3.36 25.85
C PHE A 985 -27.60 -2.91 26.33
N PHE A 986 -28.44 -3.89 26.70
CA PHE A 986 -29.84 -3.66 27.11
C PHE A 986 -29.98 -2.88 28.43
N GLU A 987 -28.93 -2.86 29.24
CA GLU A 987 -28.88 -2.09 30.49
C GLU A 987 -28.35 -0.68 30.27
N ARG A 988 -27.80 -0.38 29.07
CA ARG A 988 -27.13 0.89 28.73
C ARG A 988 -27.87 1.69 27.66
N PHE A 989 -28.58 1.02 26.74
CA PHE A 989 -29.19 1.62 25.55
C PHE A 989 -30.60 1.12 25.28
N GLY A 990 -31.43 1.99 24.71
CA GLY A 990 -32.76 1.68 24.18
C GLY A 990 -32.89 1.75 22.66
N GLY A 991 -31.80 2.08 21.96
CA GLY A 991 -31.79 2.10 20.51
C GLY A 991 -30.40 2.16 19.91
N VAL A 992 -30.34 2.10 18.58
CA VAL A 992 -29.09 2.29 17.84
C VAL A 992 -29.31 3.12 16.58
N THR A 993 -28.24 3.77 16.12
CA THR A 993 -28.18 4.27 14.75
C THR A 993 -27.39 3.29 13.88
N ILE A 994 -27.88 3.00 12.68
CA ILE A 994 -27.26 2.11 11.70
C ILE A 994 -27.01 2.86 10.40
N GLU A 995 -25.90 2.56 9.73
CA GLU A 995 -25.55 3.28 8.50
C GLU A 995 -26.49 2.91 7.34
N ALA A 996 -26.83 3.88 6.49
CA ALA A 996 -27.58 3.65 5.25
C ALA A 996 -26.91 2.60 4.34
N ARG A 997 -25.58 2.47 4.42
CA ARG A 997 -24.82 1.43 3.75
C ARG A 997 -25.24 0.02 4.16
N TYR A 998 -25.54 -0.21 5.44
CA TYR A 998 -26.03 -1.51 5.91
C TYR A 998 -27.35 -1.88 5.22
N LEU A 999 -28.29 -0.94 5.13
CA LEU A 999 -29.56 -1.18 4.43
C LEU A 999 -29.32 -1.39 2.92
N ARG A 1000 -28.45 -0.58 2.31
CA ARG A 1000 -28.15 -0.69 0.87
C ARG A 1000 -27.60 -2.06 0.52
N GLN A 1001 -26.66 -2.57 1.31
CA GLN A 1001 -26.03 -3.86 1.06
C GLN A 1001 -26.91 -5.03 1.49
N SER A 1002 -27.91 -4.81 2.35
CA SER A 1002 -28.75 -5.88 2.90
C SER A 1002 -29.95 -6.28 2.08
N ASP A 1003 -30.18 -7.59 2.05
CA ASP A 1003 -31.37 -8.21 1.48
C ASP A 1003 -32.59 -7.85 2.34
N VAL A 1004 -33.73 -7.59 1.69
CA VAL A 1004 -34.94 -7.10 2.37
C VAL A 1004 -35.43 -8.09 3.43
N ARG A 1005 -35.33 -9.40 3.19
CA ARG A 1005 -35.75 -10.42 4.17
C ARG A 1005 -34.87 -10.43 5.41
N LYS A 1006 -33.55 -10.29 5.24
CA LYS A 1006 -32.63 -10.17 6.38
C LYS A 1006 -32.99 -8.96 7.21
N LEU A 1007 -33.22 -7.81 6.56
CA LEU A 1007 -33.62 -6.59 7.25
C LEU A 1007 -34.96 -6.74 7.99
N ILE A 1008 -35.95 -7.44 7.40
CA ILE A 1008 -37.21 -7.73 8.08
C ILE A 1008 -36.96 -8.57 9.35
N HIS A 1009 -36.11 -9.60 9.26
CA HIS A 1009 -35.74 -10.41 10.43
C HIS A 1009 -34.99 -9.60 11.49
N ASP A 1010 -34.03 -8.78 11.09
CA ASP A 1010 -33.28 -7.91 11.99
C ASP A 1010 -34.22 -6.92 12.69
N LYS A 1011 -35.19 -6.36 11.95
CA LYS A 1011 -36.21 -5.44 12.47
C LYS A 1011 -37.18 -6.14 13.43
N GLN A 1012 -37.67 -7.33 13.08
CA GLN A 1012 -38.52 -8.13 13.97
C GLN A 1012 -37.80 -8.44 15.28
N TRP A 1013 -36.52 -8.85 15.19
CA TRP A 1013 -35.71 -9.11 16.37
C TRP A 1013 -35.46 -7.84 17.20
N ALA A 1014 -35.26 -6.68 16.56
CA ALA A 1014 -35.15 -5.40 17.25
C ALA A 1014 -36.46 -5.03 17.98
N ASP A 1015 -37.60 -5.19 17.33
CA ASP A 1015 -38.93 -4.89 17.87
C ASP A 1015 -39.27 -5.77 19.08
N GLU A 1016 -38.99 -7.08 18.99
CA GLU A 1016 -39.15 -8.03 20.09
C GLU A 1016 -38.33 -7.66 21.34
N LYS A 1017 -37.29 -6.85 21.17
CA LYS A 1017 -36.39 -6.40 22.25
C LYS A 1017 -36.56 -4.93 22.60
N GLY A 1018 -37.51 -4.21 21.98
CA GLY A 1018 -37.76 -2.79 22.23
C GLY A 1018 -36.65 -1.86 21.76
N ILE A 1019 -35.84 -2.26 20.77
CA ILE A 1019 -34.70 -1.47 20.28
C ILE A 1019 -35.19 -0.48 19.21
N LYS A 1020 -35.10 0.84 19.46
CA LYS A 1020 -35.34 1.86 18.43
C LYS A 1020 -34.22 1.86 17.40
N LEU A 1021 -34.58 1.91 16.10
CA LEU A 1021 -33.64 1.99 14.99
C LEU A 1021 -33.78 3.33 14.26
N VAL A 1022 -32.64 3.97 13.98
CA VAL A 1022 -32.56 5.19 13.16
C VAL A 1022 -31.48 5.00 12.09
N VAL A 1023 -31.75 5.44 10.87
CA VAL A 1023 -30.80 5.26 9.74
C VAL A 1023 -29.91 6.48 9.60
N ASP A 1024 -28.61 6.30 9.42
CA ASP A 1024 -27.66 7.41 9.22
C ASP A 1024 -27.05 7.38 7.80
N PHE A 1025 -27.41 8.38 6.98
CA PHE A 1025 -26.88 8.60 5.63
C PHE A 1025 -25.52 9.29 5.60
N SER A 1026 -25.01 9.70 6.76
CA SER A 1026 -23.86 10.58 6.82
C SER A 1026 -22.59 10.03 6.16
N SER A 1027 -22.34 8.73 6.28
CA SER A 1027 -21.19 8.09 5.64
C SER A 1027 -21.37 7.89 4.14
N SER A 1028 -22.60 8.01 3.63
CA SER A 1028 -22.93 7.91 2.21
C SER A 1028 -22.82 9.25 1.48
N ILE A 1029 -23.02 10.38 2.17
CA ILE A 1029 -22.93 11.76 1.62
C ILE A 1029 -21.46 12.27 1.61
N ASN A 1030 -20.53 11.34 1.77
CA ASN A 1030 -19.15 11.58 2.14
C ASN A 1030 -18.25 11.95 0.94
N GLY A 1031 -17.94 13.25 0.79
CA GLY A 1031 -17.06 13.76 -0.25
C GLY A 1031 -17.53 13.48 -1.69
N TYR A 1032 -18.73 12.91 -1.87
CA TYR A 1032 -19.41 12.57 -3.11
C TYR A 1032 -19.09 11.21 -3.77
N LYS A 1033 -18.74 10.18 -2.98
CA LYS A 1033 -18.59 8.79 -3.48
C LYS A 1033 -19.93 8.06 -3.69
N ASP A 1034 -20.77 7.99 -2.65
CA ASP A 1034 -21.99 7.17 -2.68
C ASP A 1034 -23.24 8.01 -3.02
N ILE A 1035 -23.44 9.16 -2.36
CA ILE A 1035 -24.50 10.15 -2.64
C ILE A 1035 -23.87 11.51 -2.94
N THR A 1036 -24.42 12.19 -3.95
CA THR A 1036 -24.12 13.60 -4.24
C THR A 1036 -25.38 14.42 -4.42
N PHE A 1037 -25.42 15.61 -3.83
CA PHE A 1037 -26.43 16.63 -4.14
C PHE A 1037 -26.04 17.47 -5.37
N HIS A 1038 -24.89 17.22 -5.99
CA HIS A 1038 -24.41 18.03 -7.10
C HIS A 1038 -25.07 17.62 -8.44
N THR A 1039 -26.22 18.21 -8.79
CA THR A 1039 -27.01 17.82 -9.97
C THR A 1039 -26.27 17.86 -11.31
N GLU A 1040 -25.25 18.72 -11.46
CA GLU A 1040 -24.43 18.78 -12.69
C GLU A 1040 -23.41 17.64 -12.83
N MET A 1041 -23.26 16.77 -11.82
CA MET A 1041 -22.41 15.57 -11.89
C MET A 1041 -23.16 14.40 -12.53
N GLY A 1042 -23.88 14.65 -13.63
CA GLY A 1042 -24.70 13.73 -14.42
C GLY A 1042 -24.87 12.30 -13.86
N VAL A 1043 -24.02 11.38 -14.29
CA VAL A 1043 -24.07 9.95 -13.92
C VAL A 1043 -23.90 9.71 -12.42
N ILE A 1044 -22.98 10.42 -11.76
CA ILE A 1044 -22.70 10.27 -10.32
C ILE A 1044 -23.92 10.73 -9.50
N TYR A 1045 -24.57 11.82 -9.91
CA TYR A 1045 -25.81 12.29 -9.28
C TYR A 1045 -26.95 11.29 -9.42
N GLN A 1046 -27.16 10.73 -10.62
CA GLN A 1046 -28.20 9.72 -10.85
C GLN A 1046 -27.94 8.43 -10.06
N ARG A 1047 -26.68 8.00 -9.97
CA ARG A 1047 -26.28 6.87 -9.12
C ARG A 1047 -26.58 7.14 -7.65
N GLY A 1048 -26.26 8.33 -7.16
CA GLY A 1048 -26.55 8.74 -5.78
C GLY A 1048 -28.04 8.80 -5.45
N LEU A 1049 -28.87 9.25 -6.40
CA LEU A 1049 -30.33 9.22 -6.24
C LEU A 1049 -30.88 7.80 -6.15
N LYS A 1050 -30.43 6.89 -7.04
CA LYS A 1050 -30.82 5.47 -6.98
C LYS A 1050 -30.40 4.80 -5.67
N TYR A 1051 -29.21 5.14 -5.17
CA TYR A 1051 -28.75 4.68 -3.86
C TYR A 1051 -29.72 5.14 -2.76
N ALA A 1052 -30.02 6.44 -2.72
CA ALA A 1052 -30.92 7.02 -1.73
C ALA A 1052 -32.31 6.40 -1.81
N GLU A 1053 -32.86 6.29 -3.01
CA GLU A 1053 -34.18 5.69 -3.27
C GLU A 1053 -34.26 4.25 -2.78
N ASN A 1054 -33.25 3.41 -3.06
CA ASN A 1054 -33.23 2.03 -2.58
C ASN A 1054 -33.24 1.94 -1.05
N VAL A 1055 -32.42 2.77 -0.37
CA VAL A 1055 -32.39 2.79 1.09
C VAL A 1055 -33.73 3.26 1.66
N LEU A 1056 -34.30 4.33 1.11
CA LEU A 1056 -35.60 4.89 1.54
C LEU A 1056 -36.76 3.91 1.31
N GLN A 1057 -36.75 3.16 0.20
CA GLN A 1057 -37.70 2.08 -0.05
C GLN A 1057 -37.60 0.99 1.02
N LYS A 1058 -36.38 0.56 1.37
CA LYS A 1058 -36.14 -0.43 2.43
C LYS A 1058 -36.59 0.10 3.79
N MET A 1059 -36.31 1.37 4.09
CA MET A 1059 -36.80 2.02 5.30
C MET A 1059 -38.33 1.97 5.39
N ASN A 1060 -39.04 2.31 4.31
CA ASN A 1060 -40.50 2.24 4.25
C ASN A 1060 -41.02 0.79 4.47
N VAL A 1061 -40.40 -0.22 3.85
CA VAL A 1061 -40.75 -1.64 4.07
C VAL A 1061 -40.59 -2.06 5.53
N LEU A 1062 -39.57 -1.52 6.21
CA LEU A 1062 -39.28 -1.81 7.62
C LEU A 1062 -40.06 -0.93 8.60
N GLY A 1063 -40.82 0.06 8.12
CA GLY A 1063 -41.49 1.06 8.95
C GLY A 1063 -40.53 1.98 9.71
N LEU A 1064 -39.38 2.31 9.11
CA LEU A 1064 -38.39 3.25 9.66
C LEU A 1064 -38.63 4.64 9.09
N ASN A 1065 -38.95 5.62 9.93
CA ASN A 1065 -39.37 6.95 9.50
C ASN A 1065 -38.31 8.04 9.75
N ASP A 1066 -37.23 7.73 10.48
CA ASP A 1066 -36.22 8.73 10.87
C ASP A 1066 -34.87 8.45 10.23
N ALA A 1067 -34.29 9.48 9.61
CA ALA A 1067 -32.93 9.41 9.08
C ALA A 1067 -32.05 10.61 9.45
N ILE A 1068 -30.84 10.33 9.92
CA ILE A 1068 -29.79 11.33 10.16
C ILE A 1068 -28.98 11.54 8.87
N PHE A 1069 -28.61 12.78 8.57
CA PHE A 1069 -27.78 13.08 7.40
C PHE A 1069 -26.90 14.33 7.57
N ILE A 1070 -25.95 14.53 6.64
CA ILE A 1070 -25.11 15.73 6.55
C ILE A 1070 -25.24 16.43 5.20
N THR A 1071 -24.73 17.66 5.11
CA THR A 1071 -24.54 18.36 3.83
C THR A 1071 -23.10 18.25 3.34
N HIS A 1072 -22.90 18.59 2.08
CA HIS A 1072 -21.57 18.68 1.49
C HIS A 1072 -20.93 20.05 1.69
N GLY A 1073 -19.96 20.18 2.60
CA GLY A 1073 -19.08 21.36 2.67
C GLY A 1073 -19.71 22.64 3.26
N MET A 1074 -18.91 23.73 3.31
CA MET A 1074 -19.33 25.04 3.85
C MET A 1074 -20.44 25.66 2.99
N GLY A 1075 -21.70 25.39 3.35
CA GLY A 1075 -22.89 26.13 2.94
C GLY A 1075 -23.03 26.34 1.43
N GLY A 1076 -23.73 25.43 0.75
CA GLY A 1076 -23.97 25.44 -0.69
C GLY A 1076 -24.31 26.81 -1.29
N GLN A 1077 -23.32 27.57 -1.74
CA GLN A 1077 -23.57 28.72 -2.60
C GLN A 1077 -23.91 28.28 -4.03
N HIS A 1078 -23.54 27.06 -4.41
CA HIS A 1078 -23.79 26.52 -5.74
C HIS A 1078 -25.25 26.06 -5.90
N LYS A 1079 -25.96 26.63 -6.89
CA LYS A 1079 -27.37 26.31 -7.19
C LYS A 1079 -27.61 24.80 -7.32
N ALA A 1080 -26.77 24.11 -8.10
CA ALA A 1080 -26.86 22.66 -8.31
C ALA A 1080 -26.89 21.82 -7.02
N ILE A 1081 -26.07 22.17 -6.01
CA ILE A 1081 -26.03 21.46 -4.71
C ILE A 1081 -27.33 21.69 -3.92
N ASN A 1082 -27.85 22.91 -3.97
CA ASN A 1082 -29.10 23.25 -3.27
C ASN A 1082 -30.30 22.55 -3.90
N ASP A 1083 -30.34 22.48 -5.24
CA ASP A 1083 -31.43 21.82 -5.97
C ASP A 1083 -31.40 20.30 -5.72
N GLY A 1084 -30.22 19.68 -5.71
CA GLY A 1084 -30.09 18.26 -5.36
C GLY A 1084 -30.43 17.95 -3.90
N PHE A 1085 -30.12 18.88 -2.97
CA PHE A 1085 -30.54 18.74 -1.57
C PHE A 1085 -32.07 18.72 -1.43
N VAL A 1086 -32.76 19.65 -2.10
CA VAL A 1086 -34.24 19.68 -2.12
C VAL A 1086 -34.82 18.42 -2.76
N ALA A 1087 -34.21 17.94 -3.84
CA ALA A 1087 -34.63 16.69 -4.49
C ALA A 1087 -34.52 15.48 -3.55
N PHE A 1088 -33.44 15.38 -2.77
CA PHE A 1088 -33.26 14.33 -1.77
C PHE A 1088 -34.32 14.42 -0.65
N CYS A 1089 -34.61 15.62 -0.14
CA CYS A 1089 -35.64 15.80 0.90
C CYS A 1089 -37.04 15.39 0.40
N ASN A 1090 -37.39 15.81 -0.82
CA ASN A 1090 -38.66 15.43 -1.44
C ASN A 1090 -38.75 13.91 -1.68
N LEU A 1091 -37.65 13.27 -2.06
CA LEU A 1091 -37.60 11.82 -2.23
C LEU A 1091 -37.83 11.10 -0.89
N ALA A 1092 -37.19 11.55 0.20
CA ALA A 1092 -37.42 11.00 1.53
C ALA A 1092 -38.89 11.13 1.95
N LYS A 1093 -39.53 12.27 1.67
CA LYS A 1093 -40.94 12.51 1.94
C LYS A 1093 -41.88 11.54 1.20
N VAL A 1094 -41.56 11.16 -0.04
CA VAL A 1094 -42.35 10.15 -0.79
C VAL A 1094 -42.42 8.81 -0.06
N TYR A 1095 -41.38 8.47 0.69
CA TYR A 1095 -41.29 7.24 1.48
C TYR A 1095 -41.65 7.42 2.95
N GLY A 1096 -42.18 8.58 3.34
CA GLY A 1096 -42.59 8.85 4.73
C GLY A 1096 -41.42 9.00 5.71
N VAL A 1097 -40.25 9.45 5.22
CA VAL A 1097 -39.03 9.60 6.03
C VAL A 1097 -38.76 11.07 6.35
N ASP A 1098 -38.64 11.37 7.64
CA ASP A 1098 -38.19 12.62 8.21
C ASP A 1098 -36.66 12.65 8.33
N LEU A 1099 -36.06 13.78 7.95
CA LEU A 1099 -34.62 13.95 7.83
C LEU A 1099 -34.09 14.87 8.93
N HIS A 1100 -33.13 14.38 9.69
CA HIS A 1100 -32.52 15.08 10.81
C HIS A 1100 -31.09 15.51 10.43
N LEU A 1101 -30.92 16.81 10.13
CA LEU A 1101 -29.65 17.38 9.71
C LEU A 1101 -28.70 17.51 10.89
N ARG A 1102 -27.53 16.87 10.83
CA ARG A 1102 -26.48 17.10 11.84
C ARG A 1102 -25.42 18.09 11.36
N ASN A 1103 -24.90 18.90 12.29
CA ASN A 1103 -23.75 19.78 12.02
C ASN A 1103 -22.43 19.00 11.91
N SER A 1104 -21.40 19.67 11.38
CA SER A 1104 -20.05 19.10 11.22
C SER A 1104 -18.98 20.20 11.19
N ASN A 1105 -17.69 19.84 11.14
CA ASN A 1105 -16.61 20.83 10.97
C ASN A 1105 -16.72 21.62 9.65
N ARG A 1106 -17.53 21.14 8.70
CA ARG A 1106 -17.82 21.82 7.43
C ARG A 1106 -19.12 22.63 7.48
N LEU A 1107 -20.05 22.30 8.36
CA LEU A 1107 -21.29 23.05 8.60
C LEU A 1107 -21.39 23.33 10.10
N THR A 1108 -20.68 24.36 10.56
CA THR A 1108 -20.59 24.72 11.98
C THR A 1108 -21.89 25.37 12.48
N THR A 1109 -22.05 25.50 13.80
CA THR A 1109 -23.18 26.19 14.44
C THR A 1109 -23.43 27.59 13.85
N ASN A 1110 -22.36 28.34 13.55
CA ASN A 1110 -22.47 29.67 12.96
C ASN A 1110 -23.02 29.69 11.53
N SER A 1111 -23.00 28.55 10.83
CA SER A 1111 -23.42 28.43 9.43
C SER A 1111 -24.69 27.59 9.25
N ILE A 1112 -25.00 26.70 10.20
CA ILE A 1112 -26.15 25.81 10.10
C ILE A 1112 -27.48 26.55 10.21
N ASP A 1113 -27.59 27.55 11.07
CA ASP A 1113 -28.79 28.42 11.15
C ASP A 1113 -29.09 29.12 9.81
N ARG A 1114 -28.05 29.70 9.18
CA ARG A 1114 -28.18 30.30 7.84
C ARG A 1114 -28.54 29.27 6.76
N PHE A 1115 -28.04 28.04 6.90
CA PHE A 1115 -28.35 26.96 5.97
C PHE A 1115 -29.82 26.55 6.10
N MET A 1116 -30.32 26.29 7.31
CA MET A 1116 -31.73 25.91 7.54
C MET A 1116 -32.70 27.00 7.06
N LYS A 1117 -32.46 28.26 7.42
CA LYS A 1117 -33.26 29.41 6.96
C LYS A 1117 -33.34 29.54 5.43
N LYS A 1118 -32.33 29.07 4.71
CA LYS A 1118 -32.31 29.12 3.24
C LYS A 1118 -33.33 28.18 2.58
N PHE A 1119 -33.71 27.11 3.27
CA PHE A 1119 -34.64 26.10 2.75
C PHE A 1119 -36.01 26.13 3.43
N GLU A 1120 -36.23 27.09 4.33
CA GLU A 1120 -37.52 27.36 4.95
C GLU A 1120 -38.59 27.58 3.88
N GLY A 1121 -39.69 26.83 3.96
CA GLY A 1121 -40.78 26.84 2.99
C GLY A 1121 -40.52 26.08 1.67
N ARG A 1122 -39.33 25.50 1.48
CA ARG A 1122 -39.01 24.62 0.32
C ARG A 1122 -39.01 23.14 0.67
N VAL A 1123 -38.75 22.81 1.93
CA VAL A 1123 -38.79 21.47 2.52
C VAL A 1123 -39.39 21.59 3.92
N ASP A 1124 -40.18 20.61 4.34
CA ASP A 1124 -40.92 20.60 5.62
C ASP A 1124 -40.66 19.33 6.46
N ASN A 1125 -39.94 18.35 5.92
CA ASN A 1125 -39.53 17.11 6.58
C ASN A 1125 -38.05 17.14 7.03
N VAL A 1126 -37.54 18.33 7.39
CA VAL A 1126 -36.14 18.51 7.80
C VAL A 1126 -36.05 19.27 9.12
N THR A 1127 -35.42 18.65 10.12
CA THR A 1127 -35.15 19.22 11.45
C THR A 1127 -33.66 19.18 11.75
N LEU A 1128 -33.21 19.84 12.82
CA LEU A 1128 -31.83 19.76 13.27
C LEU A 1128 -31.63 18.61 14.27
N ALA A 1129 -30.55 17.83 14.09
CA ALA A 1129 -29.99 16.94 15.10
C ALA A 1129 -28.64 17.49 15.59
N PRO A 1130 -28.62 18.31 16.67
CA PRO A 1130 -27.40 18.89 17.22
C PRO A 1130 -26.32 17.87 17.48
N SER A 1131 -25.09 18.14 17.01
CA SER A 1131 -23.91 17.28 17.21
C SER A 1131 -22.77 18.03 17.86
N THR A 1132 -22.16 17.48 18.91
CA THR A 1132 -21.03 18.14 19.58
C THR A 1132 -19.70 17.99 18.83
N ILE A 1133 -19.67 17.31 17.67
CA ILE A 1133 -18.43 17.04 16.91
C ILE A 1133 -17.70 18.33 16.49
N SER A 1134 -18.44 19.39 16.15
CA SER A 1134 -17.88 20.65 15.65
C SER A 1134 -18.12 21.86 16.56
N GLU A 1135 -18.95 21.71 17.59
CA GLU A 1135 -19.23 22.74 18.58
C GLU A 1135 -19.22 22.08 19.95
N ARG A 1136 -18.35 22.58 20.82
CA ARG A 1136 -18.09 21.95 22.12
C ARG A 1136 -19.08 22.40 23.18
N ASP A 1137 -19.89 23.41 22.89
CA ASP A 1137 -20.89 23.94 23.80
C ASP A 1137 -22.29 23.66 23.25
N LEU A 1138 -22.94 22.62 23.80
CA LEU A 1138 -24.25 22.18 23.34
C LEU A 1138 -25.30 23.31 23.44
N SER A 1139 -25.13 24.24 24.38
CA SER A 1139 -26.04 25.38 24.55
C SER A 1139 -26.15 26.27 23.30
N LYS A 1140 -25.07 26.39 22.51
CA LYS A 1140 -25.08 27.16 21.26
C LYS A 1140 -25.82 26.46 20.14
N LEU A 1141 -25.79 25.13 20.11
CA LEU A 1141 -26.54 24.35 19.13
C LEU A 1141 -28.04 24.34 19.47
N LEU A 1142 -28.36 24.22 20.77
CA LEU A 1142 -29.73 24.30 21.27
C LEU A 1142 -30.35 25.70 21.09
N ALA A 1143 -29.53 26.74 20.92
CA ALA A 1143 -30.02 28.07 20.54
C ALA A 1143 -30.53 28.13 19.08
N VAL A 1144 -30.16 27.17 18.22
CA VAL A 1144 -30.65 27.05 16.83
C VAL A 1144 -31.90 26.17 16.76
N GLU A 1145 -31.93 25.08 17.52
CA GLU A 1145 -33.06 24.16 17.65
C GLU A 1145 -33.30 23.88 19.14
N ALA A 1146 -34.36 24.45 19.70
CA ALA A 1146 -34.59 24.43 21.15
C ALA A 1146 -35.11 23.07 21.65
N GLU A 1147 -35.86 22.36 20.82
CA GLU A 1147 -36.49 21.07 21.15
C GLU A 1147 -36.12 20.00 20.10
N PRO A 1148 -34.83 19.63 19.97
CA PRO A 1148 -34.41 18.64 18.99
C PRO A 1148 -34.91 17.25 19.36
N GLU A 1149 -35.30 16.44 18.36
CA GLU A 1149 -35.65 15.03 18.61
C GLU A 1149 -34.41 14.18 18.93
N TYR A 1150 -33.28 14.47 18.27
CA TYR A 1150 -32.02 13.74 18.41
C TYR A 1150 -30.85 14.67 18.74
N VAL A 1151 -29.99 14.26 19.67
CA VAL A 1151 -28.73 14.92 20.01
C VAL A 1151 -27.58 13.92 19.87
N LEU A 1152 -26.57 14.25 19.07
CA LEU A 1152 -25.40 13.42 18.82
C LEU A 1152 -24.21 13.93 19.65
N LEU A 1153 -23.62 13.02 20.42
CA LEU A 1153 -22.52 13.32 21.30
C LEU A 1153 -21.23 12.67 20.80
N SER A 1154 -20.24 13.51 20.55
CA SER A 1154 -18.86 13.10 20.27
C SER A 1154 -17.87 14.24 20.50
N SER A 1155 -16.62 13.86 20.71
CA SER A 1155 -15.47 14.76 20.69
C SER A 1155 -14.85 14.83 19.30
N SER A 1156 -13.96 15.80 19.09
CA SER A 1156 -13.16 15.93 17.87
C SER A 1156 -11.70 16.22 18.15
N THR A 1157 -10.82 15.72 17.27
CA THR A 1157 -9.39 15.99 17.31
C THR A 1157 -9.09 17.48 17.08
N GLU A 1158 -7.99 18.00 17.66
CA GLU A 1158 -7.49 19.35 17.32
C GLU A 1158 -7.14 19.51 15.83
N MET A 1159 -6.87 18.42 15.13
CA MET A 1159 -6.76 18.38 13.67
C MET A 1159 -8.15 18.34 13.04
N ALA A 1160 -8.85 19.48 13.05
CA ALA A 1160 -10.22 19.69 12.53
C ALA A 1160 -10.49 19.20 11.08
N ARG A 1161 -9.48 18.68 10.37
CA ARG A 1161 -9.57 18.21 8.98
C ARG A 1161 -10.23 16.84 8.81
N TYR A 1162 -10.15 15.92 9.80
CA TYR A 1162 -10.47 14.51 9.55
C TYR A 1162 -11.92 14.09 9.83
N ASN A 1163 -12.79 14.95 10.38
CA ASN A 1163 -14.17 14.58 10.71
C ASN A 1163 -14.31 13.22 11.45
N THR A 1164 -13.36 12.86 12.31
CA THR A 1164 -13.43 11.66 13.15
C THR A 1164 -14.26 11.98 14.39
N PRO A 1165 -15.43 11.36 14.57
CA PRO A 1165 -16.10 11.39 15.86
C PRO A 1165 -15.32 10.53 16.88
N LEU A 1166 -14.86 11.16 17.95
CA LEU A 1166 -14.14 10.50 19.05
C LEU A 1166 -15.03 10.37 20.29
N PRO A 1167 -14.76 9.41 21.18
CA PRO A 1167 -15.40 9.37 22.49
C PRO A 1167 -15.21 10.69 23.25
N LEU A 1168 -16.22 11.11 24.02
CA LEU A 1168 -16.16 12.30 24.87
C LEU A 1168 -15.02 12.22 25.89
N SER A 1169 -14.79 11.03 26.43
CA SER A 1169 -13.78 10.66 27.41
C SER A 1169 -12.34 10.85 26.93
N VAL A 1170 -12.10 10.82 25.62
CA VAL A 1170 -10.78 11.08 25.02
C VAL A 1170 -10.37 12.57 25.18
N ALA A 1171 -11.31 13.47 25.50
CA ALA A 1171 -11.04 14.91 25.67
C ALA A 1171 -10.61 15.34 27.10
N LYS A 1172 -10.22 14.42 28.01
CA LYS A 1172 -9.86 14.72 29.42
C LYS A 1172 -8.79 15.86 29.52
N GLY A 1173 -9.18 17.02 30.09
CA GLY A 1173 -8.30 18.20 30.28
C GLY A 1173 -8.98 19.57 30.02
N ARG A 1174 -8.19 20.64 29.76
CA ARG A 1174 -8.65 22.05 29.59
C ARG A 1174 -9.62 22.31 28.40
N ARG A 1175 -10.20 21.29 27.77
CA ARG A 1175 -10.92 21.35 26.47
C ARG A 1175 -12.11 20.38 26.36
N GLN A 1176 -12.76 20.03 27.47
CA GLN A 1176 -13.92 19.12 27.53
C GLN A 1176 -15.17 19.69 26.81
N VAL A 1177 -16.01 18.81 26.26
CA VAL A 1177 -17.32 19.16 25.67
C VAL A 1177 -18.30 19.49 26.81
N ASN A 1178 -18.95 20.65 26.74
CA ASN A 1178 -20.02 21.04 27.66
C ASN A 1178 -21.35 20.39 27.25
N ILE A 1179 -21.68 19.29 27.92
CA ILE A 1179 -22.95 18.55 27.77
C ILE A 1179 -23.92 18.81 28.92
N GLU A 1180 -23.62 19.76 29.83
CA GLU A 1180 -24.50 20.10 30.96
C GLU A 1180 -25.93 20.50 30.55
N PRO A 1181 -26.14 21.22 29.42
CA PRO A 1181 -27.49 21.53 28.91
C PRO A 1181 -28.37 20.30 28.65
N LEU A 1182 -27.77 19.11 28.45
CA LEU A 1182 -28.50 17.87 28.15
C LEU A 1182 -29.47 17.46 29.26
N LYS A 1183 -29.22 17.87 30.51
CA LYS A 1183 -30.12 17.62 31.66
C LYS A 1183 -31.53 18.16 31.47
N ASN A 1184 -31.69 19.18 30.62
CA ASN A 1184 -32.93 19.92 30.43
C ASN A 1184 -33.54 19.70 29.03
N VAL A 1185 -33.06 18.71 28.27
CA VAL A 1185 -33.51 18.43 26.90
C VAL A 1185 -34.14 17.04 26.83
N ASP A 1186 -35.38 16.95 26.33
CA ASP A 1186 -36.11 15.68 26.21
C ASP A 1186 -35.89 14.98 24.86
N ALA A 1187 -34.63 14.71 24.50
CA ALA A 1187 -34.22 14.15 23.21
C ALA A 1187 -33.69 12.72 23.31
N TYR A 1188 -33.66 12.01 22.17
CA TYR A 1188 -32.83 10.81 22.02
C TYR A 1188 -31.35 11.20 21.98
N VAL A 1189 -30.54 10.61 22.85
CA VAL A 1189 -29.11 10.89 22.97
C VAL A 1189 -28.32 9.80 22.27
N ILE A 1190 -27.66 10.15 21.17
CA ILE A 1190 -26.85 9.22 20.39
C ILE A 1190 -25.38 9.42 20.77
N LEU A 1191 -24.77 8.39 21.34
CA LEU A 1191 -23.31 8.29 21.46
C LEU A 1191 -22.74 8.02 20.05
N ASP A 1192 -22.36 9.10 19.37
CA ASP A 1192 -21.92 9.10 17.97
C ASP A 1192 -20.39 9.08 17.89
N ALA A 1193 -19.75 8.04 18.42
CA ALA A 1193 -18.30 7.87 18.36
C ALA A 1193 -17.89 6.49 17.86
N ILE A 1194 -16.67 6.40 17.30
CA ILE A 1194 -16.06 5.10 17.00
C ILE A 1194 -15.32 4.66 18.27
N TYR A 1195 -15.90 3.76 19.06
CA TYR A 1195 -15.28 3.18 20.24
C TYR A 1195 -14.35 2.04 19.84
N VAL A 1196 -13.08 2.06 20.30
CA VAL A 1196 -12.13 0.97 20.00
C VAL A 1196 -12.10 -0.12 21.07
N ASN A 1197 -12.69 0.12 22.24
CA ASN A 1197 -12.88 -0.84 23.33
C ASN A 1197 -14.07 -0.42 24.22
N ASP A 1198 -14.53 -1.33 25.09
CA ASP A 1198 -15.66 -1.09 26.00
C ASP A 1198 -15.35 -0.05 27.09
N ASP A 1199 -14.07 0.11 27.48
CA ASP A 1199 -13.66 1.11 28.48
C ASP A 1199 -13.93 2.53 27.99
N GLU A 1200 -13.64 2.84 26.72
CA GLU A 1200 -13.96 4.15 26.12
C GLU A 1200 -15.48 4.42 26.15
N LEU A 1201 -16.30 3.39 25.95
CA LEU A 1201 -17.77 3.49 25.97
C LEU A 1201 -18.29 3.69 27.40
N ALA A 1202 -17.78 2.92 28.36
CA ALA A 1202 -18.11 3.03 29.77
C ALA A 1202 -17.75 4.41 30.34
N ASP A 1203 -16.58 4.93 29.96
CA ASP A 1203 -16.15 6.28 30.35
C ASP A 1203 -17.07 7.38 29.79
N ASP A 1204 -17.55 7.24 28.55
CA ASP A 1204 -18.51 8.18 27.94
C ASP A 1204 -19.88 8.12 28.64
N LEU A 1205 -20.36 6.92 28.93
CA LEU A 1205 -21.61 6.72 29.66
C LEU A 1205 -21.56 7.37 31.05
N ALA A 1206 -20.41 7.32 31.72
CA ALA A 1206 -20.22 7.97 33.02
C ALA A 1206 -20.25 9.51 32.96
N LEU A 1207 -20.13 10.11 31.76
CA LEU A 1207 -20.27 11.55 31.56
C LEU A 1207 -21.72 11.99 31.34
N LEU A 1208 -22.61 11.06 30.96
CA LEU A 1208 -24.01 11.38 30.71
C LEU A 1208 -24.74 11.67 32.03
N PRO A 1209 -25.67 12.66 32.04
CA PRO A 1209 -26.46 12.99 33.21
C PRO A 1209 -27.48 11.91 33.61
#